data_AF-A0A9E2GAD9-F1
#
_entry.id   AF-A0A9E2GAD9-F1
#
_cell.length_a   1.000
_cell.length_b   1.000
_cell.length_c   1.000
_cell.angle_alpha   90.00
_cell.angle_beta   90.00
_cell.angle_gamma   90.00
#
_symmetry.space_group_name_H-M   'P 1'
#
loop_
_entity.id
_entity.type
_entity.pdbx_description
1 polymer ?
#
loop_
_entity_poly.entity_id
_entity_poly.type
_entity_poly.pdbx_seq_one_letter_code
_entity_poly.pdbx_strand_id
1 'polypeptide(L)'
;MKNIIILFKKGFKKIKSSISEFSAKRIISIILAFVLILVVVLSFFKQSSIDTFFETSLLANDYQNEALSNAFSTPLYTQVKQAYIEANATETDIEKTILTSDMTSLQPIDINDADYGNIVSDYVDATGISQDVYLLDDSHSVSFVHTNTEAGLYYIALDYYELEESINNTQISIKVNGESPFYESQTIVLPSKWELSSTEFTLDRYLNEIQPSSNKIKDWYHHKVNDYRGMHPGLFAFELEENDVVEVEYVNGQLLIGQFYYVLEDNIPTYDAYLASHGTSDVIDDNITIAARDMASRNDASIRLRSEYDPSNLYYNTQFLRLNVIFGESWQNSGQAITYNVEVETSGYYYLSFKYRQYMIKDMPVFRKIMIDGDVPFDLLENYAFPYTVNFVNRTLVDENNDNLKIYLEAGSHEFTLEAVNYPYRQTIETIQYVMNEIQSLALDIKRYTSGGTDRYRDWDIETYFPTASSDILDWADLISQTYTQLLSLTSVDQPSEIGNLKVAATRLINIANDINKLPSLMVQFSDGDSSVNQMLGNLMQSLMRSNLELERSIFHGEDPIAKPYANIFVRFWEGTKRLVLSFVNNPYSASTRQDNEITVWVNHPRQYIEIMQSMIDERYTGSMKITLSQMPDQNKLVLANASGQSPDIALGVNHWIPYDFAVRDAALDLRQFDGYEELVTHFSKGAMIPYVFEQGVFGIPETQNFWVTYYRKDILDSIGITEIPQTWDEIIEILPLLQSYGMNYFVPLAQYSGLKPFVATLPFIYQFGGDLYSSDGMQTNINSEETLEGITLMSELFTLYNVPKYVGSFYNQFRYGLLPIGISDLSTYILLDTAAVELDGLWGMDLHPGVLDPDTGEINRYSSVGAQASMIMSDTKYPEQSWDFLEWWMSTDVQSDFAFLLQSTYGKAYFWNTANLDAFETLSMPQIYKDIVLEQWTYGLEASRIPGAYMVEREISNAWTKIVFDGTNPRQALDEAVRISNREIIYKMAEFGYTYQGEILKEYIVPSIYNIDQWLTEVHDD
;
A
#
# COMPACT_ATOMS: atom_id res chain seq x y z
N MET A 1 -46.03 -16.93 -36.92
CA MET A 1 -45.88 -17.33 -35.49
C MET A 1 -46.56 -18.66 -35.12
N LYS A 2 -47.88 -18.87 -35.34
CA LYS A 2 -48.57 -20.12 -34.92
C LYS A 2 -47.97 -21.43 -35.47
N ASN A 3 -47.50 -21.45 -36.72
CA ASN A 3 -46.91 -22.65 -37.33
C ASN A 3 -45.47 -22.94 -36.84
N ILE A 4 -44.73 -21.91 -36.42
CA ILE A 4 -43.37 -22.05 -35.86
C ILE A 4 -43.46 -22.60 -34.43
N ILE A 5 -44.45 -22.14 -33.65
CA ILE A 5 -44.72 -22.64 -32.29
C ILE A 5 -45.16 -24.12 -32.31
N ILE A 6 -45.89 -24.55 -33.35
CA ILE A 6 -46.29 -25.96 -33.53
C ILE A 6 -45.09 -26.84 -33.93
N LEU A 7 -44.17 -26.32 -34.76
CA LEU A 7 -42.92 -27.02 -35.09
C LEU A 7 -42.01 -27.18 -33.85
N PHE A 8 -41.85 -26.12 -33.06
CA PHE A 8 -41.10 -26.16 -31.80
C PHE A 8 -41.72 -27.14 -30.79
N LYS A 9 -43.05 -27.14 -30.63
CA LYS A 9 -43.73 -28.10 -29.74
C LYS A 9 -43.61 -29.55 -30.23
N LYS A 10 -43.62 -29.81 -31.54
CA LYS A 10 -43.37 -31.15 -32.09
C LYS A 10 -41.91 -31.59 -31.93
N GLY A 11 -40.95 -30.67 -32.09
CA GLY A 11 -39.52 -30.92 -31.84
C GLY A 11 -39.25 -31.25 -30.38
N PHE A 12 -39.78 -30.44 -29.46
CA PHE A 12 -39.62 -30.65 -28.02
C PHE A 12 -40.27 -31.95 -27.52
N LYS A 13 -41.40 -32.37 -28.12
CA LYS A 13 -42.06 -33.63 -27.78
C LYS A 13 -41.29 -34.86 -28.28
N LYS A 14 -40.60 -34.76 -29.42
CA LYS A 14 -39.69 -35.80 -29.95
C LYS A 14 -38.39 -35.92 -29.14
N ILE A 15 -37.85 -34.80 -28.68
CA ILE A 15 -36.69 -34.77 -27.78
C ILE A 15 -37.07 -35.37 -26.42
N LYS A 16 -38.24 -34.99 -25.87
CA LYS A 16 -38.72 -35.53 -24.59
C LYS A 16 -39.01 -37.04 -24.64
N SER A 17 -39.56 -37.57 -25.74
CA SER A 17 -39.79 -39.01 -25.89
C SER A 17 -38.48 -39.79 -26.10
N SER A 18 -37.50 -39.19 -26.77
CA SER A 18 -36.17 -39.81 -26.95
C SER A 18 -35.39 -39.82 -25.63
N ILE A 19 -35.53 -38.79 -24.79
CA ILE A 19 -34.88 -38.71 -23.47
C ILE A 19 -35.52 -39.69 -22.46
N SER A 20 -36.81 -40.01 -22.58
CA SER A 20 -37.48 -40.97 -21.68
C SER A 20 -37.09 -42.44 -21.88
N GLU A 21 -36.41 -42.79 -22.98
CA GLU A 21 -35.91 -44.15 -23.25
C GLU A 21 -34.50 -44.39 -22.67
N PHE A 22 -33.83 -43.35 -22.20
CA PHE A 22 -32.51 -43.48 -21.61
C PHE A 22 -32.61 -43.62 -20.08
N SER A 23 -32.04 -44.69 -19.53
CA SER A 23 -31.84 -44.80 -18.07
C SER A 23 -31.04 -43.60 -17.56
N ALA A 24 -31.28 -43.15 -16.32
CA ALA A 24 -30.58 -42.02 -15.71
C ALA A 24 -29.04 -42.15 -15.84
N LYS A 25 -28.51 -43.37 -15.77
CA LYS A 25 -27.07 -43.66 -16.02
C LYS A 25 -26.62 -43.28 -17.42
N ARG A 26 -27.39 -43.57 -18.49
CA ARG A 26 -27.03 -43.20 -19.87
C ARG A 26 -27.14 -41.70 -20.13
N ILE A 27 -28.12 -41.03 -19.53
CA ILE A 27 -28.23 -39.56 -19.64
C ILE A 27 -27.02 -38.89 -18.98
N ILE A 28 -26.64 -39.35 -17.79
CA ILE A 28 -25.43 -38.90 -17.09
C ILE A 28 -24.17 -39.20 -17.92
N SER A 29 -24.04 -40.39 -18.52
CA SER A 29 -22.91 -40.72 -19.39
C SER A 29 -22.84 -39.87 -20.66
N ILE A 30 -23.97 -39.53 -21.27
CA ILE A 30 -24.02 -38.66 -22.47
C ILE A 30 -23.69 -37.22 -22.08
N ILE A 31 -24.17 -36.73 -20.93
CA ILE A 31 -23.81 -35.40 -20.42
C ILE A 31 -22.32 -35.35 -20.09
N LEU A 32 -21.78 -36.37 -19.41
CA LEU A 32 -20.34 -36.47 -19.15
C LEU A 32 -19.53 -36.53 -20.43
N ALA A 33 -19.94 -37.32 -21.43
CA ALA A 33 -19.26 -37.38 -22.73
C ALA A 33 -19.35 -36.06 -23.49
N PHE A 34 -20.49 -35.37 -23.43
CA PHE A 34 -20.67 -34.06 -24.06
C PHE A 34 -19.86 -32.97 -23.34
N VAL A 35 -19.81 -32.98 -22.01
CA VAL A 35 -18.93 -32.11 -21.22
C VAL A 35 -17.46 -32.43 -21.52
N LEU A 36 -17.08 -33.69 -21.63
CA LEU A 36 -15.71 -34.09 -21.97
C LEU A 36 -15.34 -33.64 -23.39
N ILE A 37 -16.24 -33.79 -24.37
CA ILE A 37 -16.06 -33.31 -25.73
C ILE A 37 -16.03 -31.78 -25.76
N LEU A 38 -16.90 -31.09 -25.02
CA LEU A 38 -16.92 -29.62 -24.94
C LEU A 38 -15.63 -29.11 -24.30
N VAL A 39 -15.14 -29.74 -23.24
CA VAL A 39 -13.86 -29.44 -22.58
C VAL A 39 -12.69 -29.72 -23.52
N VAL A 40 -12.71 -30.82 -24.27
CA VAL A 40 -11.70 -31.14 -25.29
C VAL A 40 -11.72 -30.11 -26.42
N VAL A 41 -12.90 -29.73 -26.94
CA VAL A 41 -13.04 -28.70 -27.97
C VAL A 41 -12.57 -27.35 -27.47
N LEU A 42 -12.98 -26.92 -26.26
CA LEU A 42 -12.53 -25.67 -25.64
C LEU A 42 -11.01 -25.66 -25.37
N SER A 43 -10.38 -26.81 -25.16
CA SER A 43 -8.93 -26.89 -24.96
C SER A 43 -8.10 -26.72 -26.22
N PHE A 44 -8.66 -26.98 -27.41
CA PHE A 44 -8.00 -26.68 -28.69
C PHE A 44 -7.92 -25.18 -28.97
N PHE A 45 -8.70 -24.37 -28.25
CA PHE A 45 -8.71 -22.90 -28.38
C PHE A 45 -7.91 -22.19 -27.29
N LYS A 46 -7.15 -22.92 -26.44
CA LYS A 46 -6.34 -22.29 -25.39
C LYS A 46 -5.02 -21.78 -25.98
N GLN A 47 -4.87 -20.47 -26.02
CA GLN A 47 -3.66 -19.78 -26.49
C GLN A 47 -2.43 -20.29 -25.74
N SER A 48 -1.40 -20.72 -26.47
CA SER A 48 -0.15 -21.28 -25.92
C SER A 48 1.03 -20.33 -25.99
N SER A 49 1.00 -19.34 -26.87
CA SER A 49 2.02 -18.30 -26.93
C SER A 49 1.43 -16.94 -27.28
N ILE A 50 2.16 -15.88 -26.91
CA ILE A 50 1.89 -14.50 -27.28
C ILE A 50 3.22 -13.86 -27.67
N ASP A 51 3.51 -13.92 -28.96
CA ASP A 51 4.79 -13.46 -29.53
C ASP A 51 4.58 -12.19 -30.36
N THR A 52 3.49 -11.45 -30.13
CA THR A 52 3.25 -10.17 -30.80
C THR A 52 4.27 -9.14 -30.32
N PHE A 53 4.92 -8.49 -31.28
CA PHE A 53 5.79 -7.34 -31.07
C PHE A 53 4.97 -6.05 -30.92
N PHE A 54 5.43 -5.17 -30.04
CA PHE A 54 4.88 -3.82 -29.85
C PHE A 54 6.05 -2.85 -29.89
N GLU A 55 5.96 -1.84 -30.76
CA GLU A 55 6.98 -0.80 -30.86
C GLU A 55 6.80 0.18 -29.70
N THR A 56 7.70 0.13 -28.72
CA THR A 56 7.61 0.90 -27.47
C THR A 56 8.59 2.07 -27.43
N SER A 57 9.66 2.02 -28.23
CA SER A 57 10.76 2.99 -28.18
C SER A 57 10.29 4.43 -28.43
N LEU A 58 9.34 4.59 -29.37
CA LEU A 58 8.78 5.89 -29.71
C LEU A 58 8.07 6.55 -28.53
N LEU A 59 7.29 5.80 -27.76
CA LEU A 59 6.58 6.34 -26.60
C LEU A 59 7.52 6.55 -25.41
N ALA A 60 8.50 5.66 -25.20
CA ALA A 60 9.47 5.78 -24.12
C ALA A 60 10.38 7.02 -24.26
N ASN A 61 10.72 7.38 -25.50
CA ASN A 61 11.63 8.49 -25.80
C ASN A 61 10.91 9.77 -26.29
N ASP A 62 9.57 9.80 -26.25
CA ASP A 62 8.82 11.02 -26.55
C ASP A 62 8.79 11.94 -25.33
N TYR A 63 9.60 13.01 -25.40
CA TYR A 63 9.62 14.10 -24.42
C TYR A 63 8.80 15.32 -24.90
N GLN A 64 8.20 15.27 -26.10
CA GLN A 64 7.37 16.34 -26.62
C GLN A 64 5.98 16.27 -25.99
N ASN A 65 5.84 16.88 -24.83
CA ASN A 65 4.55 17.02 -24.16
C ASN A 65 4.21 18.51 -24.02
N GLU A 66 3.58 19.07 -25.07
CA GLU A 66 3.18 20.49 -25.14
C GLU A 66 2.17 20.90 -24.05
N ALA A 67 1.53 19.92 -23.39
CA ALA A 67 0.51 20.15 -22.37
C ALA A 67 1.08 20.30 -20.95
N LEU A 68 2.39 20.17 -20.73
CA LEU A 68 2.98 20.23 -19.40
C LEU A 68 2.99 21.67 -18.83
N SER A 69 2.33 21.86 -17.70
CA SER A 69 2.17 23.13 -16.97
C SER A 69 2.27 22.93 -15.45
N ASN A 70 2.87 23.91 -14.76
CA ASN A 70 2.86 24.40 -13.36
C ASN A 70 2.18 23.60 -12.21
N ALA A 71 1.95 22.30 -12.32
CA ALA A 71 1.44 21.47 -11.22
C ALA A 71 2.42 21.35 -10.05
N PHE A 72 3.69 21.61 -10.32
CA PHE A 72 4.80 21.56 -9.38
C PHE A 72 5.51 22.91 -9.39
N SER A 73 6.00 23.35 -8.24
CA SER A 73 6.86 24.54 -8.13
C SER A 73 8.20 24.38 -8.86
N THR A 74 8.63 23.13 -9.05
CA THR A 74 9.82 22.71 -9.79
C THR A 74 9.40 21.99 -11.08
N PRO A 75 10.03 22.25 -12.24
CA PRO A 75 9.68 21.57 -13.49
C PRO A 75 9.93 20.06 -13.41
N LEU A 76 9.11 19.26 -14.10
CA LEU A 76 9.35 17.81 -14.27
C LEU A 76 10.60 17.57 -15.12
N TYR A 77 11.31 16.46 -14.92
CA TYR A 77 12.44 16.09 -15.76
C TYR A 77 12.04 15.96 -17.24
N THR A 78 10.79 15.59 -17.55
CA THR A 78 10.28 15.62 -18.94
C THR A 78 10.43 17.00 -19.58
N GLN A 79 10.07 18.06 -18.84
CA GLN A 79 10.16 19.44 -19.34
C GLN A 79 11.62 19.88 -19.48
N VAL A 80 12.45 19.51 -18.51
CA VAL A 80 13.88 19.84 -18.49
C VAL A 80 14.61 19.13 -19.64
N LYS A 81 14.40 17.83 -19.83
CA LYS A 81 14.99 17.06 -20.94
C LYS A 81 14.48 17.55 -22.30
N GLN A 82 13.21 17.92 -22.42
CA GLN A 82 12.69 18.55 -23.63
C GLN A 82 13.38 19.88 -23.93
N ALA A 83 13.60 20.73 -22.93
CA ALA A 83 14.33 21.99 -23.08
C ALA A 83 15.79 21.74 -23.52
N TYR A 84 16.45 20.72 -22.98
CA TYR A 84 17.79 20.30 -23.41
C TYR A 84 17.82 19.89 -24.89
N ILE A 85 16.82 19.10 -25.33
CA ILE A 85 16.69 18.67 -26.73
C ILE A 85 16.46 19.88 -27.65
N GLU A 86 15.57 20.80 -27.29
CA GLU A 86 15.28 22.00 -28.08
C GLU A 86 16.47 22.96 -28.16
N ALA A 87 17.24 23.08 -27.07
CA ALA A 87 18.45 23.88 -27.01
C ALA A 87 19.64 23.25 -27.76
N ASN A 88 19.55 21.96 -28.14
CA ASN A 88 20.70 21.14 -28.55
C ASN A 88 21.83 21.22 -27.51
N ALA A 89 21.48 21.06 -26.23
CA ALA A 89 22.44 21.05 -25.14
C ALA A 89 23.51 19.97 -25.39
N THR A 90 24.77 20.29 -25.09
CA THR A 90 25.89 19.38 -25.34
C THR A 90 26.06 18.44 -24.16
N GLU A 91 25.90 17.14 -24.42
CA GLU A 91 26.29 16.09 -23.48
C GLU A 91 27.82 16.04 -23.39
N THR A 92 28.33 16.03 -22.16
CA THR A 92 29.78 16.02 -21.93
C THR A 92 30.37 14.63 -22.14
N ASP A 93 31.61 14.57 -22.63
CA ASP A 93 32.39 13.33 -22.74
C ASP A 93 33.37 13.15 -21.57
N ILE A 94 33.09 13.82 -20.45
CA ILE A 94 33.96 13.87 -19.28
C ILE A 94 33.63 12.74 -18.31
N GLU A 95 34.55 11.80 -18.18
CA GLU A 95 34.58 10.84 -17.08
C GLU A 95 35.58 11.30 -16.01
N LYS A 96 35.11 11.46 -14.76
CA LYS A 96 35.94 11.96 -13.68
C LYS A 96 35.44 11.50 -12.32
N THR A 97 36.34 10.97 -11.49
CA THR A 97 36.07 10.72 -10.08
C THR A 97 36.22 12.00 -9.26
N ILE A 98 35.23 12.27 -8.41
CA ILE A 98 35.23 13.30 -7.37
C ILE A 98 35.60 12.60 -6.07
N LEU A 99 36.80 12.87 -5.59
CA LEU A 99 37.34 12.25 -4.37
C LEU A 99 36.62 12.78 -3.14
N THR A 100 36.52 11.98 -2.07
CA THR A 100 35.87 12.43 -0.82
C THR A 100 36.60 13.62 -0.20
N SER A 101 37.91 13.76 -0.46
CA SER A 101 38.70 14.94 -0.08
C SER A 101 38.30 16.25 -0.76
N ASP A 102 37.60 16.18 -1.89
CA ASP A 102 37.13 17.34 -2.64
C ASP A 102 35.68 17.71 -2.25
N MET A 103 35.06 16.94 -1.36
CA MET A 103 33.73 17.15 -0.84
C MET A 103 33.77 17.90 0.50
N THR A 104 32.63 18.45 0.89
CA THR A 104 32.40 19.11 2.18
C THR A 104 31.19 18.46 2.85
N SER A 105 31.40 17.95 4.07
CA SER A 105 30.35 17.47 4.97
C SER A 105 30.76 17.73 6.42
N LEU A 106 29.79 17.70 7.33
CA LEU A 106 29.99 17.96 8.76
C LEU A 106 30.42 16.71 9.56
N GLN A 107 30.32 15.51 8.99
CA GLN A 107 30.67 14.26 9.68
C GLN A 107 31.47 13.26 8.79
N PRO A 108 32.80 13.42 8.68
CA PRO A 108 33.67 12.39 8.13
C PRO A 108 33.79 11.19 9.07
N ILE A 109 33.78 9.99 8.50
CA ILE A 109 33.96 8.70 9.16
C ILE A 109 35.24 8.07 8.62
N ASP A 110 36.17 7.73 9.52
CA ASP A 110 37.45 7.10 9.18
C ASP A 110 37.52 5.64 9.67
N ILE A 111 38.58 4.93 9.29
CA ILE A 111 38.80 3.51 9.63
C ILE A 111 38.90 3.23 11.15
N ASN A 112 39.15 4.25 11.96
CA ASN A 112 39.24 4.15 13.42
C ASN A 112 37.91 4.47 14.12
N ASP A 113 36.85 4.78 13.35
CA ASP A 113 35.52 4.96 13.90
C ASP A 113 35.05 3.69 14.63
N ALA A 114 34.41 3.86 15.79
CA ALA A 114 34.05 2.76 16.67
C ALA A 114 32.94 1.88 16.09
N ASP A 115 32.01 2.49 15.35
CA ASP A 115 30.79 1.86 14.87
C ASP A 115 30.95 1.44 13.40
N TYR A 116 31.62 2.27 12.60
CA TYR A 116 31.68 2.11 11.14
C TYR A 116 33.08 1.83 10.57
N GLY A 117 34.13 1.82 11.38
CA GLY A 117 35.52 1.71 10.90
C GLY A 117 35.80 0.47 10.02
N ASN A 118 35.13 -0.66 10.27
CA ASN A 118 35.23 -1.85 9.42
C ASN A 118 34.63 -1.63 8.03
N ILE A 119 33.48 -0.94 7.94
CA ILE A 119 32.81 -0.63 6.67
C ILE A 119 33.69 0.29 5.81
N VAL A 120 34.35 1.25 6.46
CA VAL A 120 35.34 2.12 5.79
C VAL A 120 36.56 1.33 5.34
N SER A 121 37.06 0.40 6.16
CA SER A 121 38.16 -0.49 5.76
C SER A 121 37.82 -1.28 4.50
N ASP A 122 36.61 -1.84 4.43
CA ASP A 122 36.15 -2.60 3.26
C ASP A 122 36.09 -1.71 2.01
N TYR A 123 35.65 -0.45 2.15
CA TYR A 123 35.66 0.54 1.06
C TYR A 123 37.08 0.85 0.57
N VAL A 124 38.00 1.08 1.50
CA VAL A 124 39.41 1.38 1.21
C VAL A 124 40.07 0.20 0.50
N ASP A 125 39.78 -1.02 0.92
CA ASP A 125 40.30 -2.25 0.30
C ASP A 125 39.73 -2.46 -1.11
N ALA A 126 38.45 -2.13 -1.33
CA ALA A 126 37.78 -2.25 -2.63
C ALA A 126 38.27 -1.20 -3.64
N THR A 127 38.40 0.06 -3.22
CA THR A 127 38.77 1.18 -4.10
C THR A 127 40.27 1.42 -4.20
N GLY A 128 41.04 0.95 -3.20
CA GLY A 128 42.46 1.28 -3.04
C GLY A 128 42.71 2.73 -2.60
N ILE A 129 41.66 3.47 -2.20
CA ILE A 129 41.71 4.89 -1.89
C ILE A 129 41.52 5.07 -0.38
N SER A 130 42.62 5.41 0.30
CA SER A 130 42.65 5.65 1.76
C SER A 130 42.10 7.03 2.10
N GLN A 131 40.79 7.22 2.02
CA GLN A 131 40.10 8.45 2.40
C GLN A 131 38.89 8.16 3.31
N ASP A 132 38.43 9.20 4.01
CA ASP A 132 37.22 9.16 4.83
C ASP A 132 35.98 9.01 3.94
N VAL A 133 34.92 8.43 4.49
CA VAL A 133 33.56 8.42 3.92
C VAL A 133 32.67 9.36 4.75
N TYR A 134 31.48 9.71 4.27
CA TYR A 134 30.62 10.67 4.96
C TYR A 134 29.31 10.04 5.40
N LEU A 135 28.88 10.31 6.64
CA LEU A 135 27.53 9.96 7.07
C LEU A 135 26.54 10.96 6.45
N LEU A 136 25.48 10.43 5.83
CA LEU A 136 24.34 11.22 5.37
C LEU A 136 23.12 10.86 6.21
N ASP A 137 22.61 11.84 6.95
CA ASP A 137 21.44 11.74 7.82
C ASP A 137 20.64 13.06 7.82
N ASP A 138 19.60 13.17 8.65
CA ASP A 138 18.71 14.32 8.72
C ASP A 138 19.38 15.64 9.17
N SER A 139 20.62 15.57 9.66
CA SER A 139 21.41 16.71 10.14
C SER A 139 22.67 16.98 9.33
N HIS A 140 23.08 16.06 8.45
CA HIS A 140 24.33 16.11 7.71
C HIS A 140 24.10 15.94 6.21
N SER A 141 24.42 16.98 5.42
CA SER A 141 24.49 16.93 3.95
C SER A 141 25.94 16.70 3.46
N VAL A 142 26.07 16.29 2.19
CA VAL A 142 27.36 16.17 1.49
C VAL A 142 27.31 17.05 0.24
N SER A 143 28.33 17.88 0.02
CA SER A 143 28.40 18.75 -1.15
C SER A 143 29.77 18.77 -1.80
N PHE A 144 29.85 19.09 -3.08
CA PHE A 144 31.09 19.35 -3.78
C PHE A 144 30.93 20.45 -4.84
N VAL A 145 32.03 21.10 -5.19
CA VAL A 145 32.04 22.15 -6.23
C VAL A 145 32.41 21.55 -7.58
N HIS A 146 31.61 21.81 -8.60
CA HIS A 146 31.91 21.51 -9.98
C HIS A 146 33.12 22.32 -10.46
N THR A 147 34.27 21.68 -10.59
CA THR A 147 35.54 22.34 -10.95
C THR A 147 35.91 22.23 -12.43
N ASN A 148 35.10 21.58 -13.25
CA ASN A 148 35.39 21.50 -14.68
C ASN A 148 34.98 22.81 -15.36
N THR A 149 35.79 23.25 -16.33
CA THR A 149 35.56 24.51 -17.06
C THR A 149 34.55 24.37 -18.21
N GLU A 150 34.16 23.14 -18.54
CA GLU A 150 33.24 22.85 -19.64
C GLU A 150 31.81 22.82 -19.09
N ALA A 151 31.01 23.82 -19.47
CA ALA A 151 29.59 23.81 -19.18
C ALA A 151 28.87 22.81 -20.08
N GLY A 152 27.92 22.05 -19.54
CA GLY A 152 27.17 21.06 -20.30
C GLY A 152 26.32 20.15 -19.44
N LEU A 153 25.81 19.09 -20.04
CA LEU A 153 25.06 18.05 -19.34
C LEU A 153 26.00 16.99 -18.78
N TYR A 154 25.95 16.80 -17.47
CA TYR A 154 26.71 15.81 -16.73
C TYR A 154 25.79 14.73 -16.15
N TYR A 155 26.28 13.50 -16.13
CA TYR A 155 25.64 12.37 -15.47
C TYR A 155 26.42 12.00 -14.23
N ILE A 156 25.71 11.75 -13.13
CA ILE A 156 26.32 11.52 -11.82
C ILE A 156 26.14 10.05 -11.44
N ALA A 157 27.20 9.44 -10.91
CA ALA A 157 27.12 8.21 -10.13
C ALA A 157 27.71 8.43 -8.74
N LEU A 158 27.33 7.58 -7.78
CA LEU A 158 27.86 7.62 -6.42
C LEU A 158 28.09 6.22 -5.85
N ASP A 159 29.04 6.14 -4.92
CA ASP A 159 29.19 4.98 -4.06
C ASP A 159 28.46 5.20 -2.73
N TYR A 160 27.69 4.22 -2.28
CA TYR A 160 27.00 4.29 -1.00
C TYR A 160 26.94 2.94 -0.27
N TYR A 161 26.73 3.01 1.04
CA TYR A 161 26.51 1.86 1.91
C TYR A 161 25.31 2.11 2.82
N GLU A 162 24.29 1.24 2.77
CA GLU A 162 23.11 1.35 3.63
C GLU A 162 23.40 0.89 5.05
N LEU A 163 23.09 1.71 6.05
CA LEU A 163 23.33 1.37 7.46
C LEU A 163 22.16 0.61 8.09
N GLU A 164 20.94 0.88 7.64
CA GLU A 164 19.72 0.35 8.24
C GLU A 164 19.28 -1.00 7.66
N GLU A 165 18.77 -1.88 8.53
CA GLU A 165 18.10 -3.15 8.17
C GLU A 165 16.64 -2.95 7.71
N SER A 166 16.17 -1.70 7.66
CA SER A 166 14.80 -1.39 7.27
C SER A 166 14.48 -1.86 5.85
N ILE A 167 13.23 -2.24 5.63
CA ILE A 167 12.70 -2.61 4.30
C ILE A 167 12.46 -1.37 3.43
N ASN A 168 12.53 -0.17 4.01
CA ASN A 168 12.46 1.06 3.24
C ASN A 168 13.73 1.25 2.40
N ASN A 169 13.52 1.60 1.12
CA ASN A 169 14.61 2.01 0.26
C ASN A 169 15.18 3.32 0.78
N THR A 170 16.49 3.42 0.64
CA THR A 170 17.24 4.62 0.95
C THR A 170 16.95 5.69 -0.11
N GLN A 171 16.78 6.95 0.30
CA GLN A 171 16.41 8.07 -0.56
C GLN A 171 17.27 9.30 -0.25
N ILE A 172 17.70 9.98 -1.31
CA ILE A 172 18.48 11.21 -1.25
C ILE A 172 17.82 12.29 -2.12
N SER A 173 18.13 13.55 -1.88
CA SER A 173 17.85 14.63 -2.83
C SER A 173 19.16 15.17 -3.39
N ILE A 174 19.15 15.61 -4.65
CA ILE A 174 20.29 16.29 -5.28
C ILE A 174 19.87 17.70 -5.68
N LYS A 175 20.59 18.70 -5.17
CA LYS A 175 20.41 20.11 -5.49
C LYS A 175 21.62 20.64 -6.25
N VAL A 176 21.37 21.61 -7.12
CA VAL A 176 22.40 22.40 -7.81
C VAL A 176 22.21 23.84 -7.37
N ASN A 177 23.26 24.43 -6.78
CA ASN A 177 23.24 25.79 -6.25
C ASN A 177 22.10 26.07 -5.24
N GLY A 178 21.72 25.06 -4.47
CA GLY A 178 20.66 25.14 -3.45
C GLY A 178 19.24 24.96 -3.98
N GLU A 179 19.06 24.73 -5.29
CA GLU A 179 17.76 24.48 -5.91
C GLU A 179 17.69 23.06 -6.49
N SER A 180 16.51 22.42 -6.44
CA SER A 180 16.29 21.15 -7.11
C SER A 180 16.14 21.39 -8.63
N PRO A 181 17.03 20.84 -9.48
CA PRO A 181 17.00 21.13 -10.93
C PRO A 181 15.73 20.65 -11.63
N PHE A 182 15.11 19.59 -11.12
CA PHE A 182 13.82 19.06 -11.59
C PHE A 182 13.11 18.32 -10.46
N TYR A 183 11.79 18.10 -10.59
CA TYR A 183 10.96 17.50 -9.54
C TYR A 183 11.52 16.16 -9.02
N GLU A 184 11.96 15.28 -9.90
CA GLU A 184 12.50 13.96 -9.55
C GLU A 184 13.83 14.03 -8.78
N SER A 185 14.57 15.14 -8.86
CA SER A 185 15.81 15.33 -8.07
C SER A 185 15.56 15.58 -6.58
N GLN A 186 14.31 15.87 -6.18
CA GLN A 186 13.93 16.02 -4.78
C GLN A 186 13.93 14.66 -4.04
N THR A 187 13.73 13.56 -4.76
CA THR A 187 13.71 12.20 -4.20
C THR A 187 14.28 11.20 -5.21
N ILE A 188 15.56 10.90 -5.09
CA ILE A 188 16.27 9.86 -5.81
C ILE A 188 16.35 8.64 -4.92
N VAL A 189 15.86 7.50 -5.41
CA VAL A 189 15.85 6.23 -4.66
C VAL A 189 17.12 5.47 -4.97
N LEU A 190 17.87 5.12 -3.92
CA LEU A 190 19.01 4.24 -4.00
C LEU A 190 18.53 2.78 -3.80
N PRO A 191 18.74 1.88 -4.77
CA PRO A 191 18.16 0.54 -4.74
C PRO A 191 18.90 -0.36 -3.75
N SER A 192 18.21 -0.83 -2.70
CA SER A 192 18.73 -1.90 -1.84
C SER A 192 18.88 -3.21 -2.60
N LYS A 193 19.69 -4.15 -2.10
CA LYS A 193 19.75 -5.53 -2.61
C LYS A 193 19.34 -6.51 -1.51
N TRP A 194 18.53 -7.48 -1.85
CA TRP A 194 17.94 -8.46 -0.95
C TRP A 194 18.12 -9.87 -1.48
N GLU A 195 18.35 -10.82 -0.59
CA GLU A 195 18.33 -12.25 -0.86
C GLU A 195 17.34 -12.97 0.05
N LEU A 196 16.86 -14.14 -0.39
CA LEU A 196 16.08 -15.01 0.49
C LEU A 196 16.99 -15.53 1.60
N SER A 197 16.51 -15.54 2.84
CA SER A 197 17.28 -16.03 3.99
C SER A 197 17.64 -17.51 3.89
N SER A 198 16.94 -18.26 3.03
CA SER A 198 17.23 -19.65 2.70
C SER A 198 16.75 -19.99 1.29
N THR A 199 17.54 -20.79 0.57
CA THR A 199 17.12 -21.44 -0.68
C THR A 199 16.42 -22.78 -0.43
N GLU A 200 16.46 -23.29 0.81
CA GLU A 200 15.68 -24.44 1.26
C GLU A 200 14.39 -23.97 1.93
N PHE A 201 13.26 -24.38 1.37
CA PHE A 201 11.95 -23.93 1.80
C PHE A 201 11.40 -24.84 2.90
N THR A 202 11.21 -24.27 4.08
CA THR A 202 10.65 -24.98 5.22
C THR A 202 9.19 -25.34 4.95
N LEU A 203 8.72 -26.38 5.65
CA LEU A 203 7.37 -26.89 5.49
C LEU A 203 6.50 -26.51 6.68
N ASP A 204 5.27 -26.06 6.42
CA ASP A 204 4.26 -25.90 7.46
C ASP A 204 3.79 -27.27 8.01
N ARG A 205 2.96 -27.24 9.06
CA ARG A 205 2.32 -28.43 9.64
C ARG A 205 1.47 -29.25 8.64
N TYR A 206 1.12 -28.65 7.51
CA TYR A 206 0.35 -29.25 6.43
C TYR A 206 1.25 -29.71 5.26
N LEU A 207 2.57 -29.62 5.43
CA LEU A 207 3.62 -29.96 4.49
C LEU A 207 3.66 -29.07 3.24
N ASN A 208 3.09 -27.86 3.30
CA ASN A 208 3.22 -26.81 2.29
C ASN A 208 4.52 -26.04 2.48
N GLU A 209 5.11 -25.52 1.41
CA GLU A 209 6.27 -24.63 1.53
C GLU A 209 5.86 -23.26 2.09
N ILE A 210 6.67 -22.75 3.02
CA ILE A 210 6.57 -21.40 3.58
C ILE A 210 7.56 -20.50 2.84
N GLN A 211 7.16 -19.25 2.59
CA GLN A 211 8.02 -18.23 2.01
C GLN A 211 9.12 -17.87 3.02
N PRO A 212 10.41 -18.01 2.69
CA PRO A 212 11.49 -17.55 3.55
C PRO A 212 11.43 -16.02 3.69
N SER A 213 11.89 -15.51 4.84
CA SER A 213 12.18 -14.10 5.04
C SER A 213 13.30 -13.63 4.10
N SER A 214 13.67 -12.35 4.19
CA SER A 214 14.76 -11.81 3.37
C SER A 214 15.74 -11.01 4.16
N ASN A 215 17.00 -11.15 3.75
CA ASN A 215 18.13 -10.45 4.33
C ASN A 215 18.55 -9.36 3.37
N LYS A 216 18.76 -8.15 3.89
CA LYS A 216 19.39 -7.08 3.12
C LYS A 216 20.86 -7.45 2.94
N ILE A 217 21.34 -7.36 1.70
CA ILE A 217 22.77 -7.48 1.42
C ILE A 217 23.38 -6.11 1.76
N LYS A 218 24.33 -6.09 2.68
CA LYS A 218 25.02 -4.86 3.09
C LYS A 218 26.40 -4.84 2.47
N ASP A 219 26.56 -4.01 1.45
CA ASP A 219 27.79 -3.87 0.66
C ASP A 219 27.91 -2.43 0.14
N TRP A 220 29.09 -2.09 -0.38
CA TRP A 220 29.30 -0.84 -1.11
C TRP A 220 28.72 -0.95 -2.52
N TYR A 221 27.77 -0.08 -2.82
CA TYR A 221 27.07 -0.05 -4.11
C TYR A 221 27.56 1.12 -4.95
N HIS A 222 27.88 0.85 -6.21
CA HIS A 222 28.07 1.88 -7.23
C HIS A 222 26.75 2.09 -7.98
N HIS A 223 26.18 3.29 -7.91
CA HIS A 223 24.89 3.59 -8.53
C HIS A 223 24.95 4.82 -9.43
N LYS A 224 24.60 4.62 -10.69
CA LYS A 224 24.37 5.70 -11.67
C LYS A 224 22.99 6.29 -11.42
N VAL A 225 22.92 7.61 -11.21
CA VAL A 225 21.68 8.31 -10.86
C VAL A 225 20.71 8.25 -12.03
N ASN A 226 19.64 7.48 -11.86
CA ASN A 226 18.61 7.24 -12.86
C ASN A 226 17.20 7.34 -12.24
N ASP A 227 16.17 7.23 -13.07
CA ASP A 227 14.80 7.21 -12.60
C ASP A 227 14.39 5.84 -12.09
N TYR A 228 14.53 5.61 -10.78
CA TYR A 228 14.02 4.41 -10.13
C TYR A 228 12.51 4.21 -10.30
N ARG A 229 11.72 5.27 -10.52
CA ARG A 229 10.27 5.15 -10.77
C ARG A 229 9.97 4.68 -12.20
N GLY A 230 11.00 4.45 -13.01
CA GLY A 230 10.91 3.83 -14.33
C GLY A 230 10.00 4.59 -15.30
N MET A 231 9.94 5.91 -15.20
CA MET A 231 9.23 6.82 -16.11
C MET A 231 10.17 7.38 -17.18
N HIS A 232 11.46 7.52 -16.87
CA HIS A 232 12.49 7.98 -17.80
C HIS A 232 13.52 6.90 -18.12
N PRO A 233 13.76 6.56 -19.41
CA PRO A 233 14.90 5.74 -19.78
C PRO A 233 16.22 6.52 -19.62
N GLY A 234 17.32 5.79 -19.43
CA GLY A 234 18.65 6.37 -19.27
C GLY A 234 18.93 6.98 -17.89
N LEU A 235 19.98 7.79 -17.81
CA LEU A 235 20.38 8.50 -16.59
C LEU A 235 19.78 9.91 -16.52
N PHE A 236 19.74 10.47 -15.31
CA PHE A 236 19.37 11.86 -15.13
C PHE A 236 20.53 12.79 -15.50
N ALA A 237 20.26 13.73 -16.42
CA ALA A 237 21.21 14.75 -16.85
C ALA A 237 21.10 16.02 -15.99
N PHE A 238 22.23 16.49 -15.47
CA PHE A 238 22.34 17.72 -14.71
C PHE A 238 23.10 18.76 -15.54
N GLU A 239 22.47 19.91 -15.82
CA GLU A 239 23.15 21.04 -16.44
C GLU A 239 24.04 21.71 -15.38
N LEU A 240 25.36 21.71 -15.61
CA LEU A 240 26.34 22.29 -14.69
C LEU A 240 27.26 23.28 -15.41
N GLU A 241 27.58 24.37 -14.72
CA GLU A 241 28.58 25.36 -15.06
C GLU A 241 29.76 25.35 -14.06
N GLU A 242 30.90 25.91 -14.47
CA GLU A 242 32.08 26.03 -13.61
C GLU A 242 31.73 26.77 -12.29
N ASN A 243 32.05 26.14 -11.16
CA ASN A 243 31.78 26.56 -9.79
C ASN A 243 30.35 26.32 -9.27
N ASP A 244 29.49 25.61 -10.02
CA ASP A 244 28.23 25.14 -9.46
C ASP A 244 28.47 24.22 -8.26
N VAL A 245 27.61 24.32 -7.24
CA VAL A 245 27.67 23.47 -6.06
C VAL A 245 26.62 22.38 -6.19
N VAL A 246 27.06 21.12 -6.19
CA VAL A 246 26.16 19.97 -6.11
C VAL A 246 26.07 19.57 -4.65
N GLU A 247 24.86 19.56 -4.10
CA GLU A 247 24.56 19.17 -2.73
C GLU A 247 23.64 17.95 -2.72
N VAL A 248 23.97 16.98 -1.87
CA VAL A 248 23.19 15.77 -1.62
C VAL A 248 22.70 15.79 -0.19
N GLU A 249 21.38 15.70 -0.02
CA GLU A 249 20.73 15.73 1.29
C GLU A 249 20.00 14.41 1.56
N TYR A 250 19.90 14.07 2.85
CA TYR A 250 19.09 12.97 3.32
C TYR A 250 17.60 13.20 3.05
N VAL A 251 16.92 12.16 2.56
CA VAL A 251 15.44 12.11 2.51
C VAL A 251 14.94 10.98 3.41
N ASN A 252 15.50 9.78 3.27
CA ASN A 252 15.13 8.61 4.08
C ASN A 252 16.24 7.55 4.10
N GLY A 253 16.47 6.93 5.25
CA GLY A 253 17.44 5.84 5.43
C GLY A 253 18.88 6.35 5.55
N GLN A 254 19.50 6.13 6.71
CA GLN A 254 20.89 6.52 6.94
C GLN A 254 21.85 5.70 6.10
N LEU A 255 22.88 6.37 5.57
CA LEU A 255 23.84 5.77 4.66
C LEU A 255 25.22 6.42 4.79
N LEU A 256 26.26 5.68 4.41
CA LEU A 256 27.59 6.23 4.17
C LEU A 256 27.75 6.55 2.68
N ILE A 257 28.26 7.74 2.37
CA ILE A 257 28.62 8.19 1.02
C ILE A 257 30.14 8.03 0.82
N GLY A 258 30.49 7.33 -0.26
CA GLY A 258 31.84 7.23 -0.78
C GLY A 258 32.11 8.30 -1.84
N GLN A 259 32.64 7.89 -2.98
CA GLN A 259 32.98 8.79 -4.09
C GLN A 259 31.78 9.16 -4.96
N PHE A 260 31.85 10.33 -5.58
CA PHE A 260 30.99 10.70 -6.70
C PHE A 260 31.76 10.60 -8.01
N TYR A 261 31.04 10.42 -9.11
CA TYR A 261 31.62 10.25 -10.42
C TYR A 261 30.82 11.04 -11.45
N TYR A 262 31.51 11.71 -12.35
CA TYR A 262 30.97 12.02 -13.67
C TYR A 262 31.17 10.81 -14.57
N VAL A 263 30.07 10.33 -15.13
CA VAL A 263 30.01 9.15 -16.02
C VAL A 263 29.40 9.56 -17.36
N LEU A 264 29.59 8.71 -18.37
CA LEU A 264 28.91 8.87 -19.66
C LEU A 264 27.51 8.26 -19.60
N GLU A 265 26.60 8.79 -20.42
CA GLU A 265 25.34 8.14 -20.72
C GLU A 265 25.57 6.75 -21.35
N ASP A 266 24.72 5.79 -21.00
CA ASP A 266 24.82 4.44 -21.54
C ASP A 266 24.47 4.44 -23.04
N ASN A 267 25.46 4.13 -23.88
CA ASN A 267 25.25 3.99 -25.33
C ASN A 267 24.73 2.59 -25.67
N ILE A 268 23.41 2.41 -25.59
CA ILE A 268 22.75 1.15 -25.93
C ILE A 268 22.71 0.98 -27.46
N PRO A 269 23.34 -0.06 -28.03
CA PRO A 269 23.36 -0.25 -29.48
C PRO A 269 21.98 -0.65 -30.01
N THR A 270 21.71 -0.36 -31.27
CA THR A 270 20.56 -0.96 -31.96
C THR A 270 20.76 -2.47 -32.11
N TYR A 271 19.67 -3.24 -32.20
CA TYR A 271 19.77 -4.69 -32.41
C TYR A 271 20.65 -5.08 -33.61
N ASP A 272 20.56 -4.35 -34.73
CA ASP A 272 21.41 -4.57 -35.91
C ASP A 272 22.90 -4.31 -35.62
N ALA A 273 23.22 -3.25 -34.88
CA ALA A 273 24.59 -2.94 -34.48
C ALA A 273 25.15 -3.98 -33.50
N TYR A 274 24.31 -4.47 -32.59
CA TYR A 274 24.63 -5.56 -31.66
C TYR A 274 24.94 -6.88 -32.38
N LEU A 275 24.12 -7.27 -33.36
CA LEU A 275 24.41 -8.46 -34.18
C LEU A 275 25.71 -8.30 -34.98
N ALA A 276 25.98 -7.09 -35.47
CA ALA A 276 27.21 -6.79 -36.21
C ALA A 276 28.46 -6.86 -35.32
N SER A 277 28.37 -6.48 -34.04
CA SER A 277 29.51 -6.54 -33.10
C SER A 277 29.87 -7.97 -32.67
N HIS A 278 28.89 -8.89 -32.63
CA HIS A 278 29.09 -10.29 -32.24
C HIS A 278 29.23 -11.27 -33.43
N GLY A 279 29.08 -10.78 -34.66
CA GLY A 279 29.36 -11.53 -35.89
C GLY A 279 28.44 -12.73 -36.15
N THR A 280 28.90 -13.67 -36.99
CA THR A 280 28.15 -14.87 -37.40
C THR A 280 28.30 -16.04 -36.42
N SER A 281 28.08 -15.78 -35.13
CA SER A 281 28.03 -16.86 -34.14
C SER A 281 26.83 -17.78 -34.41
N ASP A 282 26.95 -19.05 -34.05
CA ASP A 282 25.86 -20.03 -34.22
C ASP A 282 24.81 -19.84 -33.12
N VAL A 283 23.56 -20.19 -33.43
CA VAL A 283 22.52 -20.35 -32.41
C VAL A 283 22.75 -21.70 -31.73
N ILE A 284 22.97 -21.69 -30.42
CA ILE A 284 23.31 -22.87 -29.64
C ILE A 284 22.04 -23.64 -29.29
N ASP A 285 21.98 -24.90 -29.72
CA ASP A 285 20.88 -25.82 -29.44
C ASP A 285 20.99 -26.45 -28.04
N ASP A 286 21.03 -25.59 -27.03
CA ASP A 286 21.01 -25.92 -25.62
C ASP A 286 19.71 -25.38 -24.99
N ASN A 287 19.39 -25.79 -23.77
CA ASN A 287 18.16 -25.39 -23.07
C ASN A 287 18.43 -25.15 -21.58
N ILE A 288 18.72 -23.88 -21.26
CA ILE A 288 18.99 -23.42 -19.90
C ILE A 288 17.67 -22.89 -19.33
N THR A 289 17.06 -23.65 -18.42
CA THR A 289 15.81 -23.27 -17.75
C THR A 289 16.10 -22.73 -16.35
N ILE A 290 15.64 -21.52 -16.08
CA ILE A 290 15.77 -20.83 -14.79
C ILE A 290 14.37 -20.77 -14.16
N ALA A 291 14.19 -21.34 -12.97
CA ALA A 291 12.90 -21.28 -12.31
C ALA A 291 12.70 -19.93 -11.59
N ALA A 292 11.46 -19.48 -11.50
CA ALA A 292 11.09 -18.28 -10.75
C ALA A 292 11.56 -18.27 -9.30
N ARG A 293 11.74 -19.44 -8.67
CA ARG A 293 12.17 -19.54 -7.27
C ARG A 293 13.69 -19.47 -7.08
N ASP A 294 14.47 -19.54 -8.14
CA ASP A 294 15.94 -19.60 -8.11
C ASP A 294 16.54 -18.18 -8.22
N MET A 295 15.88 -17.18 -7.60
CA MET A 295 16.32 -15.79 -7.59
C MET A 295 17.67 -15.68 -6.86
N ALA A 296 18.66 -15.05 -7.49
CA ALA A 296 19.94 -14.76 -6.84
C ALA A 296 19.80 -13.54 -5.93
N SER A 297 19.16 -12.49 -6.42
CA SER A 297 18.84 -11.30 -5.63
C SER A 297 17.64 -10.55 -6.20
N ARG A 298 17.12 -9.63 -5.40
CA ARG A 298 16.04 -8.72 -5.75
C ARG A 298 16.29 -7.37 -5.10
N ASN A 299 15.83 -6.27 -5.69
CA ASN A 299 16.06 -4.96 -5.09
C ASN A 299 14.95 -4.48 -4.14
N ASP A 300 13.93 -5.32 -3.92
CA ASP A 300 12.81 -5.03 -3.03
C ASP A 300 12.39 -6.32 -2.30
N ALA A 301 12.35 -6.28 -0.96
CA ALA A 301 11.99 -7.40 -0.10
C ALA A 301 10.52 -7.87 -0.24
N SER A 302 9.65 -7.10 -0.90
CA SER A 302 8.27 -7.50 -1.15
C SER A 302 8.11 -8.56 -2.25
N ILE A 303 9.01 -8.60 -3.24
CA ILE A 303 9.00 -9.50 -4.40
C ILE A 303 9.10 -10.98 -4.00
N ARG A 304 7.97 -11.66 -3.91
CA ARG A 304 7.87 -12.99 -3.30
C ARG A 304 7.26 -14.02 -4.21
N LEU A 305 7.34 -15.27 -3.77
CA LEU A 305 6.77 -16.38 -4.48
C LEU A 305 5.32 -16.64 -4.02
N ARG A 306 4.58 -17.30 -4.90
CA ARG A 306 3.30 -17.94 -4.62
C ARG A 306 3.28 -19.33 -5.20
N SER A 307 2.33 -20.13 -4.72
CA SER A 307 2.06 -21.45 -5.29
C SER A 307 1.02 -21.38 -6.39
N GLU A 308 1.34 -21.95 -7.54
CA GLU A 308 0.42 -22.14 -8.65
C GLU A 308 0.22 -23.64 -8.93
N TYR A 309 -1.04 -24.08 -8.91
CA TYR A 309 -1.44 -25.48 -9.08
C TYR A 309 -1.59 -25.88 -10.57
N ASP A 310 -0.59 -25.58 -11.39
CA ASP A 310 -0.53 -26.09 -12.77
C ASP A 310 0.50 -27.23 -12.89
N PRO A 311 0.09 -28.44 -13.34
CA PRO A 311 1.01 -29.57 -13.50
C PRO A 311 2.14 -29.39 -14.53
N SER A 312 2.17 -28.28 -15.28
CA SER A 312 3.28 -27.91 -16.17
C SER A 312 4.33 -26.99 -15.54
N ASN A 313 4.09 -26.53 -14.31
CA ASN A 313 5.05 -25.71 -13.58
C ASN A 313 6.19 -26.59 -13.05
N LEU A 314 7.37 -26.01 -12.98
CA LEU A 314 8.45 -26.50 -12.15
C LEU A 314 7.96 -26.55 -10.69
N TYR A 315 8.49 -27.50 -9.93
CA TYR A 315 8.14 -27.68 -8.52
C TYR A 315 6.65 -27.94 -8.21
N TYR A 316 5.85 -28.40 -9.18
CA TYR A 316 4.45 -28.79 -8.93
C TYR A 316 4.33 -30.02 -8.01
N ASN A 317 3.39 -29.96 -7.06
CA ASN A 317 2.96 -31.11 -6.26
C ASN A 317 1.43 -31.24 -6.26
N THR A 318 0.92 -32.47 -6.34
CA THR A 318 -0.52 -32.74 -6.39
C THR A 318 -1.25 -32.41 -5.09
N GLN A 319 -0.58 -32.61 -3.94
CA GLN A 319 -1.18 -32.54 -2.61
C GLN A 319 -0.81 -31.25 -1.87
N PHE A 320 0.46 -30.86 -1.95
CA PHE A 320 1.02 -29.78 -1.15
C PHE A 320 1.25 -28.53 -1.98
N LEU A 321 1.10 -27.37 -1.36
CA LEU A 321 1.47 -26.09 -1.94
C LEU A 321 3.00 -26.01 -2.05
N ARG A 322 3.48 -25.68 -3.24
CA ARG A 322 4.89 -25.46 -3.55
C ARG A 322 5.05 -24.11 -4.23
N LEU A 323 5.98 -23.29 -3.74
CA LEU A 323 6.29 -21.96 -4.23
C LEU A 323 7.05 -22.10 -5.55
N ASN A 324 6.46 -21.61 -6.64
CA ASN A 324 6.94 -21.89 -7.99
C ASN A 324 6.74 -20.75 -8.99
N VAL A 325 6.16 -19.63 -8.57
CA VAL A 325 5.81 -18.49 -9.43
C VAL A 325 6.08 -17.20 -8.66
N ILE A 326 6.68 -16.20 -9.30
CA ILE A 326 6.74 -14.82 -8.78
C ILE A 326 5.31 -14.30 -8.66
N PHE A 327 4.94 -13.80 -7.48
CA PHE A 327 3.63 -13.21 -7.29
C PHE A 327 3.58 -11.81 -7.92
N GLY A 328 2.78 -11.65 -8.97
CA GLY A 328 2.77 -10.42 -9.78
C GLY A 328 2.37 -9.16 -9.01
N GLU A 329 1.50 -9.26 -7.99
CA GLU A 329 1.16 -8.11 -7.12
C GLU A 329 2.31 -7.71 -6.19
N SER A 330 3.32 -8.57 -6.04
CA SER A 330 4.55 -8.24 -5.30
C SER A 330 5.68 -7.70 -6.18
N TRP A 331 5.51 -7.77 -7.51
CA TRP A 331 6.46 -7.28 -8.50
C TRP A 331 5.72 -6.42 -9.52
N GLN A 332 5.24 -5.27 -9.04
CA GLN A 332 4.33 -4.39 -9.77
C GLN A 332 4.76 -2.92 -9.82
N ASN A 333 5.74 -2.50 -9.03
CA ASN A 333 6.22 -1.12 -9.07
C ASN A 333 7.40 -1.04 -10.04
N SER A 334 7.50 0.05 -10.79
CA SER A 334 8.70 0.33 -11.59
C SER A 334 9.95 0.41 -10.70
N GLY A 335 11.12 0.15 -11.30
CA GLY A 335 12.40 0.04 -10.61
C GLY A 335 12.60 -1.30 -9.93
N GLN A 336 11.53 -2.03 -9.58
CA GLN A 336 11.65 -3.36 -8.98
C GLN A 336 12.31 -4.35 -9.95
N ALA A 337 13.39 -4.99 -9.50
CA ALA A 337 14.23 -5.86 -10.29
C ALA A 337 14.47 -7.22 -9.60
N ILE A 338 14.59 -8.26 -10.43
CA ILE A 338 14.97 -9.62 -10.02
C ILE A 338 16.17 -10.04 -10.86
N THR A 339 17.21 -10.50 -10.18
CA THR A 339 18.44 -11.01 -10.80
C THR A 339 18.56 -12.52 -10.57
N TYR A 340 18.97 -13.23 -11.61
CA TYR A 340 19.23 -14.67 -11.61
C TYR A 340 20.66 -14.93 -12.06
N ASN A 341 21.28 -15.98 -11.52
CA ASN A 341 22.56 -16.49 -12.02
C ASN A 341 22.32 -17.53 -13.11
N VAL A 342 23.04 -17.42 -14.22
CA VAL A 342 22.92 -18.29 -15.38
C VAL A 342 24.29 -18.86 -15.70
N GLU A 343 24.41 -20.19 -15.71
CA GLU A 343 25.63 -20.87 -16.12
C GLU A 343 25.50 -21.33 -17.58
N VAL A 344 26.42 -20.88 -18.43
CA VAL A 344 26.41 -21.13 -19.88
C VAL A 344 27.58 -22.02 -20.26
N GLU A 345 27.30 -23.19 -20.83
CA GLU A 345 28.35 -24.15 -21.20
C GLU A 345 29.07 -23.80 -22.51
N THR A 346 28.35 -23.22 -23.48
CA THR A 346 28.85 -22.97 -24.84
C THR A 346 28.56 -21.55 -25.27
N SER A 347 29.59 -20.79 -25.63
CA SER A 347 29.41 -19.43 -26.13
C SER A 347 28.69 -19.41 -27.48
N GLY A 348 27.73 -18.51 -27.65
CA GLY A 348 26.99 -18.34 -28.90
C GLY A 348 25.67 -17.60 -28.70
N TYR A 349 24.82 -17.63 -29.73
CA TYR A 349 23.50 -16.99 -29.64
C TYR A 349 22.46 -17.92 -29.01
N TYR A 350 21.60 -17.34 -28.19
CA TYR A 350 20.45 -17.98 -27.57
C TYR A 350 19.19 -17.15 -27.85
N TYR A 351 18.05 -17.83 -27.98
CA TYR A 351 16.75 -17.19 -27.88
C TYR A 351 16.30 -17.18 -26.42
N LEU A 352 15.59 -16.13 -26.03
CA LEU A 352 15.06 -16.00 -24.67
C LEU A 352 13.54 -16.12 -24.68
N SER A 353 13.03 -17.01 -23.84
CA SER A 353 11.61 -17.26 -23.67
C SER A 353 11.18 -17.24 -22.21
N PHE A 354 9.94 -16.82 -21.98
CA PHE A 354 9.34 -16.73 -20.64
C PHE A 354 8.06 -17.51 -20.59
N LYS A 355 7.81 -18.20 -19.47
CA LYS A 355 6.46 -18.60 -19.10
C LYS A 355 5.91 -17.63 -18.08
N TYR A 356 4.98 -16.80 -18.52
CA TYR A 356 4.49 -15.67 -17.74
C TYR A 356 2.97 -15.55 -17.77
N ARG A 357 2.45 -14.76 -16.83
CA ARG A 357 1.09 -14.26 -16.81
C ARG A 357 1.07 -12.81 -16.35
N GLN A 358 0.35 -11.93 -17.03
CA GLN A 358 0.04 -10.60 -16.53
C GLN A 358 -1.45 -10.33 -16.73
N TYR A 359 -2.18 -10.13 -15.63
CA TYR A 359 -3.63 -10.10 -15.64
C TYR A 359 -4.21 -8.81 -15.06
N MET A 360 -3.42 -7.93 -14.45
CA MET A 360 -3.98 -6.75 -13.78
C MET A 360 -4.28 -5.62 -14.74
N ILE A 361 -3.38 -5.29 -15.68
CA ILE A 361 -3.64 -4.25 -16.68
C ILE A 361 -4.30 -4.88 -17.90
N LYS A 362 -5.62 -4.74 -17.98
CA LYS A 362 -6.40 -5.50 -18.95
C LYS A 362 -6.21 -4.96 -20.37
N ASP A 363 -6.06 -5.86 -21.34
CA ASP A 363 -5.91 -5.52 -22.76
C ASP A 363 -4.68 -4.63 -23.10
N MET A 364 -3.79 -4.36 -22.13
CA MET A 364 -2.60 -3.52 -22.29
C MET A 364 -1.35 -4.28 -21.78
N PRO A 365 -0.14 -3.99 -22.29
CA PRO A 365 1.09 -4.65 -21.85
C PRO A 365 1.64 -4.05 -20.55
N VAL A 366 2.55 -4.78 -19.91
CA VAL A 366 3.51 -4.25 -18.93
C VAL A 366 4.91 -4.36 -19.54
N PHE A 367 5.90 -3.63 -19.04
CA PHE A 367 7.23 -3.58 -19.68
C PHE A 367 8.34 -4.08 -18.76
N ARG A 368 9.39 -4.65 -19.35
CA ARG A 368 10.61 -5.05 -18.65
C ARG A 368 11.85 -4.54 -19.36
N LYS A 369 12.74 -3.91 -18.60
CA LYS A 369 14.14 -3.73 -18.97
C LYS A 369 14.87 -5.05 -18.70
N ILE A 370 15.56 -5.56 -19.72
CA ILE A 370 16.25 -6.85 -19.67
C ILE A 370 17.75 -6.61 -19.78
N MET A 371 18.49 -7.05 -18.77
CA MET A 371 19.93 -6.83 -18.66
C MET A 371 20.68 -8.16 -18.55
N ILE A 372 21.86 -8.21 -19.16
CA ILE A 372 22.84 -9.29 -19.05
C ILE A 372 24.11 -8.68 -18.47
N ASP A 373 24.60 -9.21 -17.35
CA ASP A 373 25.79 -8.72 -16.64
C ASP A 373 25.73 -7.23 -16.29
N GLY A 374 24.52 -6.72 -16.00
CA GLY A 374 24.27 -5.32 -15.64
C GLY A 374 23.96 -4.39 -16.81
N ASP A 375 24.24 -4.79 -18.05
CA ASP A 375 24.05 -3.97 -19.24
C ASP A 375 22.82 -4.38 -20.05
N VAL A 376 22.17 -3.41 -20.70
CA VAL A 376 21.11 -3.68 -21.69
C VAL A 376 21.78 -4.07 -23.02
N PRO A 377 21.61 -5.31 -23.53
CA PRO A 377 22.36 -5.75 -24.70
C PRO A 377 22.11 -4.91 -25.96
N PHE A 378 20.87 -4.47 -26.17
CA PHE A 378 20.44 -3.62 -27.28
C PHE A 378 19.09 -2.95 -26.98
N ASP A 379 18.79 -1.88 -27.73
CA ASP A 379 17.66 -0.95 -27.52
C ASP A 379 16.29 -1.59 -27.30
N LEU A 380 15.93 -2.62 -28.06
CA LEU A 380 14.64 -3.32 -27.90
C LEU A 380 14.43 -3.92 -26.50
N LEU A 381 15.51 -4.21 -25.77
CA LEU A 381 15.46 -4.79 -24.42
C LEU A 381 15.38 -3.75 -23.30
N GLU A 382 15.42 -2.45 -23.61
CA GLU A 382 15.29 -1.39 -22.61
C GLU A 382 13.88 -1.30 -22.02
N ASN A 383 12.85 -1.64 -22.79
CA ASN A 383 11.44 -1.56 -22.37
C ASN A 383 10.54 -2.58 -23.09
N TYR A 384 10.96 -3.85 -23.09
CA TYR A 384 10.27 -4.90 -23.83
C TYR A 384 8.87 -5.19 -23.28
N ALA A 385 7.86 -5.19 -24.17
CA ALA A 385 6.45 -5.38 -23.79
C ALA A 385 6.12 -6.83 -23.39
N PHE A 386 5.20 -7.00 -22.43
CA PHE A 386 4.60 -8.27 -21.99
C PHE A 386 3.07 -8.15 -22.04
N PRO A 387 2.41 -8.68 -23.09
CA PRO A 387 0.99 -8.42 -23.32
C PRO A 387 0.00 -9.13 -22.39
N TYR A 388 -1.21 -8.58 -22.39
CA TYR A 388 -2.49 -9.11 -21.94
C TYR A 388 -2.62 -10.63 -21.76
N THR A 389 -2.59 -11.22 -20.55
CA THR A 389 -3.00 -12.63 -20.41
C THR A 389 -3.55 -13.08 -19.05
N VAL A 390 -4.69 -13.77 -19.06
CA VAL A 390 -5.30 -14.39 -17.86
C VAL A 390 -4.70 -15.76 -17.53
N ASN A 391 -4.01 -16.40 -18.49
CA ASN A 391 -3.40 -17.72 -18.29
C ASN A 391 -1.89 -17.63 -18.45
N PHE A 392 -1.16 -18.58 -17.86
CA PHE A 392 0.24 -18.77 -18.22
C PHE A 392 0.37 -19.12 -19.71
N VAL A 393 1.21 -18.36 -20.40
CA VAL A 393 1.58 -18.55 -21.81
C VAL A 393 3.10 -18.52 -21.94
N ASN A 394 3.63 -19.07 -23.03
CA ASN A 394 5.02 -18.83 -23.39
C ASN A 394 5.11 -17.52 -24.20
N ARG A 395 6.20 -16.78 -24.02
CA ARG A 395 6.57 -15.63 -24.86
C ARG A 395 8.03 -15.73 -25.20
N THR A 396 8.31 -15.91 -26.48
CA THR A 396 9.66 -15.80 -27.03
C THR A 396 9.87 -14.36 -27.46
N LEU A 397 11.04 -13.79 -27.16
CA LEU A 397 11.34 -12.43 -27.58
C LEU A 397 11.56 -12.38 -29.09
N VAL A 398 10.83 -11.49 -29.75
CA VAL A 398 10.87 -11.27 -31.20
C VAL A 398 11.05 -9.79 -31.54
N ASP A 399 11.49 -9.53 -32.77
CA ASP A 399 11.58 -8.19 -33.38
C ASP A 399 10.28 -7.78 -34.12
N GLU A 400 10.33 -6.63 -34.82
CA GLU A 400 9.23 -6.09 -35.63
C GLU A 400 8.77 -7.04 -36.77
N ASN A 401 9.62 -7.95 -37.23
CA ASN A 401 9.33 -8.92 -38.27
C ASN A 401 8.76 -10.24 -37.69
N ASN A 402 8.66 -10.34 -36.36
CA ASN A 402 8.37 -11.56 -35.59
C ASN A 402 9.47 -12.63 -35.71
N ASP A 403 10.71 -12.23 -35.99
CA ASP A 403 11.86 -13.13 -35.92
C ASP A 403 12.40 -13.14 -34.48
N ASN A 404 12.84 -14.32 -34.00
CA ASN A 404 13.35 -14.45 -32.64
C ASN A 404 14.61 -13.61 -32.43
N LEU A 405 14.64 -12.86 -31.33
CA LEU A 405 15.80 -12.07 -30.91
C LEU A 405 16.92 -12.98 -30.42
N LYS A 406 18.13 -12.74 -30.93
CA LYS A 406 19.36 -13.47 -30.57
C LYS A 406 20.11 -12.70 -29.51
N ILE A 407 20.41 -13.36 -28.40
CA ILE A 407 21.22 -12.84 -27.30
C ILE A 407 22.51 -13.65 -27.26
N TYR A 408 23.65 -12.99 -27.41
CA TYR A 408 24.96 -13.63 -27.30
C TYR A 408 25.32 -13.82 -25.83
N LEU A 409 25.73 -15.03 -25.46
CA LEU A 409 26.25 -15.35 -24.14
C LEU A 409 27.63 -15.99 -24.30
N GLU A 410 28.57 -15.61 -23.44
CA GLU A 410 29.86 -16.28 -23.35
C GLU A 410 29.73 -17.57 -22.52
N ALA A 411 30.80 -18.39 -22.48
CA ALA A 411 30.78 -19.58 -21.63
C ALA A 411 31.25 -19.18 -20.23
N GLY A 412 30.45 -19.50 -19.21
CA GLY A 412 30.71 -19.11 -17.82
C GLY A 412 29.44 -18.67 -17.11
N SER A 413 29.64 -17.95 -16.01
CA SER A 413 28.56 -17.43 -15.17
C SER A 413 28.17 -16.04 -15.61
N HIS A 414 26.87 -15.81 -15.78
CA HIS A 414 26.26 -14.55 -16.18
C HIS A 414 25.14 -14.16 -15.22
N GLU A 415 24.93 -12.86 -15.03
CA GLU A 415 23.75 -12.33 -14.35
C GLU A 415 22.67 -11.98 -15.38
N PHE A 416 21.45 -12.43 -15.11
CA PHE A 416 20.27 -12.10 -15.90
C PHE A 416 19.28 -11.32 -15.04
N THR A 417 19.02 -10.06 -15.39
CA THR A 417 18.15 -9.18 -14.61
C THR A 417 16.93 -8.75 -15.40
N LEU A 418 15.76 -8.81 -14.75
CA LEU A 418 14.50 -8.27 -15.23
C LEU A 418 14.07 -7.13 -14.30
N GLU A 419 13.95 -5.93 -14.83
CA GLU A 419 13.52 -4.74 -14.11
C GLU A 419 12.18 -4.23 -14.66
N ALA A 420 11.24 -3.92 -13.78
CA ALA A 420 9.94 -3.36 -14.15
C ALA A 420 10.10 -1.88 -14.55
N VAL A 421 9.54 -1.50 -15.70
CA VAL A 421 9.59 -0.11 -16.20
C VAL A 421 8.24 0.31 -16.76
N ASN A 422 7.99 1.62 -16.81
CA ASN A 422 6.76 2.27 -17.28
C ASN A 422 7.00 3.39 -18.30
N TYR A 423 8.22 3.54 -18.86
CA TYR A 423 8.56 4.60 -19.82
C TYR A 423 7.49 4.82 -20.90
N PRO A 424 6.93 3.76 -21.54
CA PRO A 424 5.92 3.94 -22.60
C PRO A 424 4.58 4.52 -22.12
N TYR A 425 4.33 4.58 -20.81
CA TYR A 425 3.15 5.20 -20.21
C TYR A 425 3.39 6.59 -19.62
N ARG A 426 4.64 7.09 -19.60
CA ARG A 426 5.00 8.39 -18.99
C ARG A 426 4.09 9.53 -19.45
N GLN A 427 4.07 9.80 -20.75
CA GLN A 427 3.30 10.91 -21.33
C GLN A 427 1.81 10.82 -21.00
N THR A 428 1.26 9.60 -20.98
CA THR A 428 -0.15 9.36 -20.61
C THR A 428 -0.40 9.72 -19.14
N ILE A 429 0.46 9.25 -18.24
CA ILE A 429 0.35 9.50 -16.80
C ILE A 429 0.44 11.01 -16.53
N GLU A 430 1.43 11.68 -17.10
CA GLU A 430 1.61 13.14 -16.96
C GLU A 430 0.44 13.93 -17.55
N THR A 431 -0.08 13.53 -18.72
CA THR A 431 -1.25 14.19 -19.35
C THR A 431 -2.50 14.03 -18.50
N ILE A 432 -2.70 12.85 -17.92
CA ILE A 432 -3.80 12.61 -16.98
C ILE A 432 -3.66 13.52 -15.76
N GLN A 433 -2.47 13.58 -15.15
CA GLN A 433 -2.21 14.46 -14.00
C GLN A 433 -2.52 15.92 -14.32
N TYR A 434 -2.02 16.42 -15.44
CA TYR A 434 -2.29 17.78 -15.91
C TYR A 434 -3.80 18.05 -16.04
N VAL A 435 -4.53 17.21 -16.79
CA VAL A 435 -5.97 17.42 -17.00
C VAL A 435 -6.75 17.34 -15.68
N MET A 436 -6.38 16.44 -14.78
CA MET A 436 -7.01 16.34 -13.45
C MET A 436 -6.82 17.63 -12.64
N ASN A 437 -5.61 18.20 -12.64
CA ASN A 437 -5.30 19.45 -11.95
C ASN A 437 -6.09 20.63 -12.54
N GLU A 438 -6.17 20.72 -13.87
CA GLU A 438 -6.92 21.77 -14.55
C GLU A 438 -8.44 21.67 -14.34
N ILE A 439 -9.01 20.44 -14.44
CA ILE A 439 -10.42 20.17 -14.10
C ILE A 439 -10.71 20.64 -12.68
N GLN A 440 -9.81 20.36 -11.75
CA GLN A 440 -10.00 20.77 -10.39
C GLN A 440 -9.94 22.29 -10.26
N SER A 441 -8.91 22.96 -10.77
CA SER A 441 -8.77 24.41 -10.71
C SER A 441 -10.05 25.11 -11.20
N LEU A 442 -10.59 24.67 -12.33
CA LEU A 442 -11.86 25.18 -12.84
C LEU A 442 -13.05 24.81 -11.94
N ALA A 443 -13.15 23.57 -11.44
CA ALA A 443 -14.23 23.15 -10.55
C ALA A 443 -14.33 24.04 -9.30
N LEU A 444 -13.17 24.44 -8.78
CA LEU A 444 -13.03 25.27 -7.60
C LEU A 444 -13.44 26.71 -7.85
N ASP A 445 -12.93 27.31 -8.93
CA ASP A 445 -13.33 28.64 -9.36
C ASP A 445 -14.85 28.75 -9.55
N ILE A 446 -15.46 27.72 -10.14
CA ILE A 446 -16.91 27.62 -10.30
C ILE A 446 -17.63 27.51 -8.95
N LYS A 447 -17.12 26.69 -8.01
CA LYS A 447 -17.70 26.58 -6.65
C LYS A 447 -17.64 27.90 -5.90
N ARG A 448 -16.55 28.66 -6.05
CA ARG A 448 -16.38 29.99 -5.45
C ARG A 448 -17.38 30.99 -6.00
N TYR A 449 -17.57 31.01 -7.32
CA TYR A 449 -18.57 31.84 -7.97
C TYR A 449 -20.02 31.48 -7.55
N THR A 450 -20.31 30.19 -7.40
CA THR A 450 -21.66 29.71 -7.06
C THR A 450 -21.96 29.64 -5.56
N SER A 451 -20.97 29.94 -4.71
CA SER A 451 -21.03 29.70 -3.25
C SER A 451 -21.44 28.26 -2.90
N GLY A 452 -21.00 27.28 -3.70
CA GLY A 452 -21.36 25.87 -3.55
C GLY A 452 -22.78 25.50 -3.98
N GLY A 453 -23.54 26.42 -4.57
CA GLY A 453 -24.91 26.17 -5.02
C GLY A 453 -24.96 25.26 -6.25
N THR A 454 -25.49 24.04 -6.12
CA THR A 454 -25.64 23.08 -7.23
C THR A 454 -27.09 22.98 -7.75
N ASP A 455 -27.93 23.99 -7.49
CA ASP A 455 -29.35 23.95 -7.84
C ASP A 455 -29.55 23.81 -9.36
N ARG A 456 -30.19 22.71 -9.77
CA ARG A 456 -30.49 22.37 -11.16
C ARG A 456 -31.51 23.32 -11.82
N TYR A 457 -32.19 24.13 -11.02
CA TYR A 457 -33.20 25.09 -11.49
C TYR A 457 -32.70 26.54 -11.46
N ARG A 458 -31.44 26.76 -11.07
CA ARG A 458 -30.81 28.08 -11.08
C ARG A 458 -30.00 28.24 -12.36
N ASP A 459 -30.29 29.30 -13.10
CA ASP A 459 -29.51 29.65 -14.29
C ASP A 459 -28.21 30.32 -13.85
N TRP A 460 -27.10 29.78 -14.34
CA TRP A 460 -25.76 30.34 -14.16
C TRP A 460 -25.26 30.89 -15.48
N ASP A 461 -24.50 31.97 -15.42
CA ASP A 461 -23.79 32.51 -16.58
C ASP A 461 -22.30 32.27 -16.37
N ILE A 462 -21.86 31.05 -16.65
CA ILE A 462 -20.47 30.63 -16.48
C ILE A 462 -19.59 31.31 -17.52
N GLU A 463 -20.07 31.43 -18.75
CA GLU A 463 -19.32 32.03 -19.87
C GLU A 463 -18.94 33.49 -19.60
N THR A 464 -19.75 34.25 -18.86
CA THR A 464 -19.41 35.64 -18.50
C THR A 464 -18.25 35.74 -17.51
N TYR A 465 -18.15 34.82 -16.54
CA TYR A 465 -17.14 34.89 -15.47
C TYR A 465 -15.91 34.03 -15.77
N PHE A 466 -16.07 32.99 -16.59
CA PHE A 466 -15.06 32.03 -17.01
C PHE A 466 -15.12 31.87 -18.54
N PRO A 467 -14.70 32.88 -19.31
CA PRO A 467 -14.91 32.94 -20.76
C PRO A 467 -14.17 31.84 -21.53
N THR A 468 -13.11 31.27 -20.96
CA THR A 468 -12.32 30.18 -21.57
C THR A 468 -12.79 28.80 -21.13
N ALA A 469 -13.65 28.67 -20.10
CA ALA A 469 -13.99 27.37 -19.51
C ALA A 469 -14.54 26.35 -20.53
N SER A 470 -15.29 26.79 -21.54
CA SER A 470 -15.77 25.89 -22.60
C SER A 470 -14.63 25.45 -23.53
N SER A 471 -13.73 26.35 -23.93
CA SER A 471 -12.58 25.99 -24.76
C SER A 471 -11.59 25.11 -24.00
N ASP A 472 -11.28 25.45 -22.75
CA ASP A 472 -10.31 24.71 -21.93
C ASP A 472 -10.78 23.26 -21.74
N ILE A 473 -12.07 23.05 -21.42
CA ILE A 473 -12.65 21.71 -21.31
C ILE A 473 -12.60 20.93 -22.64
N LEU A 474 -12.78 21.61 -23.77
CA LEU A 474 -12.65 20.96 -25.09
C LEU A 474 -11.21 20.56 -25.38
N ASP A 475 -10.25 21.43 -25.07
CA ASP A 475 -8.82 21.15 -25.24
C ASP A 475 -8.39 19.95 -24.37
N TRP A 476 -8.86 19.85 -23.12
CA TRP A 476 -8.64 18.67 -22.27
C TRP A 476 -9.28 17.41 -22.84
N ALA A 477 -10.48 17.51 -23.42
CA ALA A 477 -11.14 16.37 -24.05
C ALA A 477 -10.38 15.88 -25.29
N ASP A 478 -9.81 16.81 -26.06
CA ASP A 478 -8.98 16.51 -27.22
C ASP A 478 -7.65 15.88 -26.80
N LEU A 479 -6.98 16.40 -25.77
CA LEU A 479 -5.77 15.80 -25.17
C LEU A 479 -6.02 14.35 -24.72
N ILE A 480 -7.11 14.11 -23.99
CA ILE A 480 -7.51 12.76 -23.55
C ILE A 480 -7.78 11.85 -24.76
N SER A 481 -8.41 12.38 -25.81
CA SER A 481 -8.72 11.61 -27.03
C SER A 481 -7.47 11.26 -27.84
N GLN A 482 -6.49 12.16 -27.89
CA GLN A 482 -5.18 11.92 -28.50
C GLN A 482 -4.40 10.88 -27.69
N THR A 483 -4.36 11.00 -26.37
CA THR A 483 -3.74 10.03 -25.45
C THR A 483 -4.33 8.63 -25.66
N TYR A 484 -5.66 8.52 -25.73
CA TYR A 484 -6.32 7.25 -26.04
C TYR A 484 -5.85 6.67 -27.37
N THR A 485 -5.66 7.51 -28.39
CA THR A 485 -5.24 7.09 -29.73
C THR A 485 -3.79 6.62 -29.76
N GLN A 486 -2.89 7.29 -29.03
CA GLN A 486 -1.50 6.88 -28.86
C GLN A 486 -1.43 5.48 -28.21
N LEU A 487 -2.17 5.27 -27.12
CA LEU A 487 -2.18 3.98 -26.41
C LEU A 487 -2.72 2.79 -27.23
N LEU A 488 -3.47 3.05 -28.31
CA LEU A 488 -3.90 1.98 -29.23
C LEU A 488 -2.71 1.30 -29.94
N SER A 489 -1.54 1.93 -30.04
CA SER A 489 -0.34 1.28 -30.60
C SER A 489 0.18 0.15 -29.72
N LEU A 490 -0.14 0.16 -28.43
CA LEU A 490 0.31 -0.80 -27.43
C LEU A 490 -0.66 -1.98 -27.26
N THR A 491 -1.73 -2.06 -28.05
CA THR A 491 -2.70 -3.16 -27.94
C THR A 491 -3.17 -3.64 -29.30
N SER A 492 -3.41 -4.95 -29.40
CA SER A 492 -4.05 -5.55 -30.58
C SER A 492 -5.58 -5.54 -30.51
N VAL A 493 -6.16 -4.95 -29.45
CA VAL A 493 -7.61 -4.88 -29.23
C VAL A 493 -8.12 -3.52 -29.70
N ASP A 494 -9.17 -3.49 -30.54
CA ASP A 494 -9.71 -2.22 -31.08
C ASP A 494 -10.32 -1.29 -30.01
N GLN A 495 -10.85 -1.88 -28.93
CA GLN A 495 -11.49 -1.18 -27.81
C GLN A 495 -11.01 -1.78 -26.48
N PRO A 496 -9.74 -1.52 -26.10
CA PRO A 496 -9.19 -1.97 -24.84
C PRO A 496 -10.01 -1.43 -23.68
N SER A 497 -10.39 -2.32 -22.77
CA SER A 497 -11.31 -1.96 -21.69
C SER A 497 -10.67 -1.11 -20.60
N GLU A 498 -9.37 -1.27 -20.34
CA GLU A 498 -8.62 -0.52 -19.34
C GLU A 498 -8.62 0.99 -19.62
N ILE A 499 -8.22 1.37 -20.82
CA ILE A 499 -8.18 2.78 -21.25
C ILE A 499 -9.54 3.28 -21.77
N GLY A 500 -10.59 2.46 -21.72
CA GLY A 500 -11.94 2.82 -22.17
C GLY A 500 -12.53 4.02 -21.43
N ASN A 501 -12.10 4.24 -20.18
CA ASN A 501 -12.50 5.39 -19.37
C ASN A 501 -12.01 6.73 -19.95
N LEU A 502 -10.91 6.78 -20.73
CA LEU A 502 -10.49 8.00 -21.43
C LEU A 502 -11.56 8.47 -22.41
N LYS A 503 -12.13 7.56 -23.20
CA LYS A 503 -13.23 7.88 -24.13
C LYS A 503 -14.46 8.40 -23.42
N VAL A 504 -14.82 7.78 -22.29
CA VAL A 504 -15.97 8.19 -21.47
C VAL A 504 -15.73 9.58 -20.86
N ALA A 505 -14.53 9.81 -20.34
CA ALA A 505 -14.07 11.10 -19.81
C ALA A 505 -14.14 12.21 -20.86
N ALA A 506 -13.49 12.03 -22.02
CA ALA A 506 -13.51 12.99 -23.12
C ALA A 506 -14.94 13.29 -23.60
N THR A 507 -15.77 12.26 -23.81
CA THR A 507 -17.17 12.44 -24.22
C THR A 507 -17.95 13.26 -23.19
N ARG A 508 -17.69 13.03 -21.90
CA ARG A 508 -18.35 13.76 -20.83
C ARG A 508 -17.88 15.22 -20.75
N LEU A 509 -16.59 15.48 -20.90
CA LEU A 509 -16.04 16.84 -20.99
C LEU A 509 -16.66 17.59 -22.16
N ILE A 510 -16.73 16.99 -23.36
CA ILE A 510 -17.40 17.58 -24.53
C ILE A 510 -18.86 17.92 -24.22
N ASN A 511 -19.61 17.03 -23.57
CA ASN A 511 -20.99 17.30 -23.20
C ASN A 511 -21.14 18.44 -22.20
N ILE A 512 -20.20 18.59 -21.27
CA ILE A 512 -20.15 19.69 -20.30
C ILE A 512 -19.82 21.00 -21.01
N ALA A 513 -18.79 21.02 -21.86
CA ALA A 513 -18.38 22.21 -22.61
C ALA A 513 -19.50 22.76 -23.51
N ASN A 514 -20.28 21.87 -24.14
CA ASN A 514 -21.43 22.23 -24.99
C ASN A 514 -22.58 22.90 -24.23
N ASP A 515 -22.65 22.76 -22.90
CA ASP A 515 -23.64 23.39 -22.03
C ASP A 515 -22.98 23.88 -20.74
N ILE A 516 -21.96 24.73 -20.91
CA ILE A 516 -21.05 25.15 -19.83
C ILE A 516 -21.78 25.79 -18.65
N ASN A 517 -22.91 26.45 -18.90
CA ASN A 517 -23.75 27.06 -17.87
C ASN A 517 -24.38 26.04 -16.91
N LYS A 518 -24.44 24.75 -17.28
CA LYS A 518 -24.87 23.67 -16.38
C LYS A 518 -23.74 23.06 -15.56
N LEU A 519 -22.48 23.45 -15.78
CA LEU A 519 -21.33 22.91 -15.05
C LEU A 519 -21.54 22.87 -13.53
N PRO A 520 -22.06 23.92 -12.84
CA PRO A 520 -22.34 23.85 -11.40
C PRO A 520 -23.26 22.70 -10.98
N SER A 521 -24.25 22.38 -11.81
CA SER A 521 -25.20 21.28 -11.57
C SER A 521 -24.66 19.90 -11.95
N LEU A 522 -23.54 19.87 -12.67
CA LEU A 522 -22.85 18.68 -13.17
C LEU A 522 -21.54 18.40 -12.43
N MET A 523 -21.28 19.08 -11.31
CA MET A 523 -20.02 18.97 -10.58
C MET A 523 -19.70 17.54 -10.11
N VAL A 524 -20.73 16.76 -9.76
CA VAL A 524 -20.61 15.32 -9.45
C VAL A 524 -20.08 14.49 -10.64
N GLN A 525 -20.44 14.89 -11.87
CA GLN A 525 -19.96 14.24 -13.09
C GLN A 525 -18.59 14.76 -13.54
N PHE A 526 -18.26 16.00 -13.19
CA PHE A 526 -17.02 16.69 -13.57
C PHE A 526 -15.87 16.36 -12.60
N SER A 527 -15.97 16.77 -11.34
CA SER A 527 -14.92 16.63 -10.32
C SER A 527 -15.32 15.78 -9.09
N ASP A 528 -16.55 15.89 -8.57
CA ASP A 528 -16.86 15.56 -7.17
C ASP A 528 -17.37 14.14 -6.89
N GLY A 529 -17.84 13.40 -7.89
CA GLY A 529 -18.49 12.10 -7.70
C GLY A 529 -17.55 10.90 -7.90
N ASP A 530 -17.92 9.75 -7.33
CA ASP A 530 -17.21 8.47 -7.49
C ASP A 530 -17.11 7.96 -8.94
N SER A 531 -17.83 8.59 -9.86
CA SER A 531 -17.76 8.34 -11.30
C SER A 531 -17.51 9.61 -12.09
N SER A 532 -16.92 10.65 -11.48
CA SER A 532 -16.56 11.90 -12.13
C SER A 532 -15.47 11.69 -13.20
N VAL A 533 -15.24 12.68 -14.06
CA VAL A 533 -14.10 12.66 -14.99
C VAL A 533 -12.80 12.52 -14.19
N ASN A 534 -12.65 13.32 -13.14
CA ASN A 534 -11.46 13.32 -12.29
C ASN A 534 -11.18 11.92 -11.68
N GLN A 535 -12.20 11.25 -11.11
CA GLN A 535 -12.03 9.92 -10.53
C GLN A 535 -11.71 8.85 -11.60
N MET A 536 -12.32 8.93 -12.78
CA MET A 536 -12.05 8.00 -13.89
C MET A 536 -10.60 8.07 -14.36
N LEU A 537 -10.08 9.30 -14.52
CA LEU A 537 -8.71 9.55 -14.91
C LEU A 537 -7.73 9.10 -13.82
N GLY A 538 -8.00 9.44 -12.56
CA GLY A 538 -7.15 9.04 -11.42
C GLY A 538 -7.05 7.53 -11.25
N ASN A 539 -8.18 6.80 -11.40
CA ASN A 539 -8.16 5.33 -11.36
C ASN A 539 -7.33 4.71 -12.49
N LEU A 540 -7.39 5.28 -13.69
CA LEU A 540 -6.61 4.79 -14.83
C LEU A 540 -5.12 5.06 -14.62
N MET A 541 -4.76 6.27 -14.16
CA MET A 541 -3.38 6.62 -13.82
C MET A 541 -2.79 5.62 -12.82
N GLN A 542 -3.52 5.29 -11.75
CA GLN A 542 -3.08 4.28 -10.77
C GLN A 542 -2.88 2.89 -11.39
N SER A 543 -3.66 2.53 -12.40
CA SER A 543 -3.51 1.25 -13.10
C SER A 543 -2.26 1.25 -13.97
N LEU A 544 -2.03 2.32 -14.75
CA LEU A 544 -0.88 2.45 -15.66
C LEU A 544 0.46 2.60 -14.95
N MET A 545 0.46 3.06 -13.69
CA MET A 545 1.67 3.08 -12.84
C MET A 545 2.09 1.67 -12.38
N ARG A 546 1.25 0.64 -12.57
CA ARG A 546 1.60 -0.74 -12.23
C ARG A 546 2.30 -1.41 -13.42
N SER A 547 3.13 -2.38 -13.10
CA SER A 547 3.88 -3.18 -14.06
C SER A 547 3.93 -4.63 -13.57
N ASN A 548 2.79 -5.17 -13.14
CA ASN A 548 2.70 -6.51 -12.53
C ASN A 548 3.07 -7.62 -13.52
N LEU A 549 3.89 -8.58 -13.11
CA LEU A 549 4.20 -9.77 -13.91
C LEU A 549 4.34 -11.00 -13.03
N GLU A 550 3.53 -12.02 -13.28
CA GLU A 550 3.82 -13.35 -12.75
C GLU A 550 4.75 -14.09 -13.71
N LEU A 551 5.87 -14.57 -13.18
CA LEU A 551 6.86 -15.34 -13.91
C LEU A 551 6.97 -16.73 -13.27
N GLU A 552 6.98 -17.79 -14.09
CA GLU A 552 7.21 -19.16 -13.62
C GLU A 552 8.61 -19.66 -13.96
N ARG A 553 9.10 -19.34 -15.16
CA ARG A 553 10.45 -19.66 -15.61
C ARG A 553 10.87 -18.79 -16.78
N SER A 554 12.18 -18.64 -16.90
CA SER A 554 12.89 -18.10 -18.05
C SER A 554 13.68 -19.23 -18.72
N ILE A 555 13.84 -19.18 -20.03
CA ILE A 555 14.47 -20.24 -20.82
C ILE A 555 15.37 -19.59 -21.87
N PHE A 556 16.67 -19.81 -21.78
CA PHE A 556 17.60 -19.59 -22.89
C PHE A 556 17.66 -20.87 -23.73
N HIS A 557 17.34 -20.78 -25.01
CA HIS A 557 17.24 -21.95 -25.87
C HIS A 557 17.69 -21.72 -27.32
N GLY A 558 17.98 -22.80 -28.03
CA GLY A 558 18.20 -22.79 -29.48
C GLY A 558 16.93 -22.94 -30.31
N GLU A 559 17.05 -23.55 -31.49
CA GLU A 559 15.91 -23.72 -32.42
C GLU A 559 14.89 -24.77 -31.94
N ASP A 560 15.28 -25.63 -30.99
CA ASP A 560 14.40 -26.66 -30.47
C ASP A 560 13.12 -26.09 -29.81
N PRO A 561 11.93 -26.67 -30.07
CA PRO A 561 10.69 -26.17 -29.50
C PRO A 561 10.63 -26.31 -27.97
N ILE A 562 10.32 -25.20 -27.29
CA ILE A 562 10.11 -25.21 -25.83
C ILE A 562 8.81 -25.93 -25.42
N ALA A 563 8.81 -26.45 -24.19
CA ALA A 563 7.65 -27.12 -23.62
C ALA A 563 6.43 -26.17 -23.50
N LYS A 564 5.24 -26.70 -23.79
CA LYS A 564 3.98 -25.93 -23.70
C LYS A 564 3.73 -25.41 -22.28
N PRO A 565 3.08 -24.24 -22.12
CA PRO A 565 2.85 -23.62 -20.82
C PRO A 565 1.73 -24.28 -20.00
N TYR A 566 1.15 -25.37 -20.49
CA TYR A 566 0.09 -26.08 -19.82
C TYR A 566 0.23 -27.59 -19.99
N ALA A 567 -0.14 -28.32 -18.95
CA ALA A 567 -0.23 -29.78 -19.01
C ALA A 567 -1.38 -30.21 -19.93
N ASN A 568 -1.22 -31.37 -20.58
CA ASN A 568 -2.26 -31.93 -21.42
C ASN A 568 -3.51 -32.30 -20.58
N ILE A 569 -4.67 -32.44 -21.23
CA ILE A 569 -5.95 -32.72 -20.56
C ILE A 569 -5.91 -33.97 -19.70
N PHE A 570 -5.26 -35.03 -20.16
CA PHE A 570 -5.24 -36.31 -19.44
C PHE A 570 -4.48 -36.17 -18.12
N VAL A 571 -3.35 -35.47 -18.14
CA VAL A 571 -2.59 -35.12 -16.94
C VAL A 571 -3.45 -34.24 -16.03
N ARG A 572 -4.04 -33.15 -16.52
CA ARG A 572 -4.90 -32.27 -15.70
C ARG A 572 -6.09 -32.99 -15.07
N PHE A 573 -6.77 -33.85 -15.82
CA PHE A 573 -7.90 -34.63 -15.33
C PHE A 573 -7.47 -35.65 -14.26
N TRP A 574 -6.36 -36.35 -14.49
CA TRP A 574 -5.81 -37.31 -13.55
C TRP A 574 -5.34 -36.63 -12.26
N GLU A 575 -4.60 -35.52 -12.39
CA GLU A 575 -4.15 -34.69 -11.27
C GLU A 575 -5.33 -34.11 -10.48
N GLY A 576 -6.37 -33.60 -11.17
CA GLY A 576 -7.60 -33.15 -10.52
C GLY A 576 -8.34 -34.26 -9.77
N THR A 577 -8.36 -35.48 -10.32
CA THR A 577 -8.96 -36.64 -9.65
C THR A 577 -8.16 -37.04 -8.41
N LYS A 578 -6.82 -37.09 -8.51
CA LYS A 578 -5.95 -37.34 -7.36
C LYS A 578 -6.21 -36.31 -6.26
N ARG A 579 -6.23 -35.02 -6.61
CA ARG A 579 -6.46 -33.93 -5.65
C ARG A 579 -7.81 -34.05 -4.95
N LEU A 580 -8.88 -34.36 -5.69
CA LEU A 580 -10.20 -34.60 -5.10
C LEU A 580 -10.16 -35.73 -4.07
N VAL A 581 -9.56 -36.87 -4.42
CA VAL A 581 -9.44 -38.01 -3.50
C VAL A 581 -8.60 -37.62 -2.27
N LEU A 582 -7.46 -36.95 -2.48
CA LEU A 582 -6.58 -36.50 -1.41
C LEU A 582 -7.27 -35.50 -0.48
N SER A 583 -8.15 -34.63 -0.98
CA SER A 583 -8.91 -33.69 -0.13
C SER A 583 -9.90 -34.37 0.82
N PHE A 584 -10.35 -35.61 0.52
CA PHE A 584 -11.22 -36.38 1.42
C PHE A 584 -10.45 -37.23 2.42
N VAL A 585 -9.20 -37.60 2.11
CA VAL A 585 -8.37 -38.48 2.94
C VAL A 585 -7.47 -37.68 3.88
N ASN A 586 -6.91 -36.57 3.39
CA ASN A 586 -6.06 -35.64 4.12
C ASN A 586 -6.75 -34.29 4.15
N ASN A 587 -7.73 -34.11 5.04
CA ASN A 587 -8.34 -32.81 5.31
C ASN A 587 -7.68 -32.15 6.54
N PRO A 588 -6.59 -31.40 6.37
CA PRO A 588 -5.94 -30.67 7.46
C PRO A 588 -6.83 -29.61 8.12
N TYR A 589 -7.97 -29.25 7.51
CA TYR A 589 -8.93 -28.27 8.00
C TYR A 589 -10.11 -28.88 8.76
N SER A 590 -10.10 -30.20 9.03
CA SER A 590 -11.07 -30.75 9.99
C SER A 590 -10.71 -30.26 11.39
N ALA A 591 -11.64 -29.56 12.05
CA ALA A 591 -11.45 -29.05 13.41
C ALA A 591 -10.92 -30.18 14.31
N SER A 592 -9.66 -30.06 14.75
CA SER A 592 -9.10 -30.97 15.72
C SER A 592 -9.95 -30.89 16.98
N THR A 593 -10.33 -32.05 17.50
CA THR A 593 -10.98 -32.14 18.81
C THR A 593 -9.97 -31.68 19.86
N ARG A 594 -10.35 -30.71 20.71
CA ARG A 594 -9.54 -30.16 21.82
C ARG A 594 -8.79 -31.31 22.52
N GLN A 595 -7.46 -31.35 22.42
CA GLN A 595 -6.67 -32.37 23.10
C GLN A 595 -6.36 -31.90 24.53
N ASP A 596 -6.37 -32.80 25.51
CA ASP A 596 -6.17 -32.46 26.93
C ASP A 596 -4.73 -31.97 27.27
N ASN A 597 -3.85 -31.76 26.28
CA ASN A 597 -2.44 -31.34 26.44
C ASN A 597 -2.05 -30.16 25.51
N GLU A 598 -3.00 -29.34 25.05
CA GLU A 598 -2.71 -28.17 24.20
C GLU A 598 -3.49 -26.93 24.62
N ILE A 599 -2.88 -25.75 24.47
CA ILE A 599 -3.58 -24.45 24.51
C ILE A 599 -4.11 -24.18 23.10
N THR A 600 -5.41 -23.96 23.00
CA THR A 600 -6.07 -23.61 21.75
C THR A 600 -6.22 -22.10 21.64
N VAL A 601 -5.66 -21.51 20.59
CA VAL A 601 -5.70 -20.06 20.38
C VAL A 601 -6.42 -19.76 19.08
N TRP A 602 -7.44 -18.90 19.14
CA TRP A 602 -8.16 -18.43 17.96
C TRP A 602 -7.67 -17.04 17.57
N VAL A 603 -7.21 -16.89 16.33
CA VAL A 603 -6.55 -15.67 15.86
C VAL A 603 -7.36 -15.05 14.72
N ASN A 604 -7.77 -13.79 14.90
CA ASN A 604 -8.49 -13.02 13.88
C ASN A 604 -7.51 -12.21 13.00
N HIS A 605 -6.67 -12.94 12.28
CA HIS A 605 -5.73 -12.38 11.31
C HIS A 605 -5.70 -13.20 10.01
N PRO A 606 -5.16 -12.64 8.91
CA PRO A 606 -4.90 -13.40 7.70
C PRO A 606 -4.00 -14.61 7.99
N ARG A 607 -4.13 -15.65 7.17
CA ARG A 607 -3.42 -16.92 7.38
C ARG A 607 -1.90 -16.75 7.44
N GLN A 608 -1.37 -15.84 6.62
CA GLN A 608 0.05 -15.52 6.54
C GLN A 608 0.63 -15.08 7.89
N TYR A 609 -0.13 -14.29 8.65
CA TYR A 609 0.25 -13.82 9.98
C TYR A 609 0.32 -15.01 10.93
N ILE A 610 -0.72 -15.86 10.92
CA ILE A 610 -0.83 -17.05 11.77
C ILE A 610 0.31 -18.05 11.48
N GLU A 611 0.73 -18.19 10.22
CA GLU A 611 1.84 -19.06 9.83
C GLU A 611 3.17 -18.57 10.43
N ILE A 612 3.46 -17.26 10.36
CA ILE A 612 4.63 -16.67 11.01
C ILE A 612 4.53 -16.81 12.54
N MET A 613 3.38 -16.46 13.13
CA MET A 613 3.17 -16.61 14.58
C MET A 613 3.44 -18.04 15.04
N GLN A 614 2.90 -19.04 14.33
CA GLN A 614 3.11 -20.43 14.68
C GLN A 614 4.57 -20.86 14.50
N SER A 615 5.27 -20.37 13.47
CA SER A 615 6.70 -20.64 13.29
C SER A 615 7.52 -20.09 14.46
N MET A 616 7.25 -18.85 14.87
CA MET A 616 7.92 -18.23 16.01
C MET A 616 7.65 -18.97 17.30
N ILE A 617 6.40 -19.42 17.50
CA ILE A 617 6.02 -20.24 18.65
C ILE A 617 6.81 -21.55 18.66
N ASP A 618 6.82 -22.27 17.54
CA ASP A 618 7.48 -23.58 17.46
C ASP A 618 9.01 -23.47 17.64
N GLU A 619 9.60 -22.32 17.30
CA GLU A 619 11.04 -22.06 17.40
C GLU A 619 11.49 -21.49 18.76
N ARG A 620 10.72 -20.56 19.33
CA ARG A 620 11.20 -19.69 20.43
C ARG A 620 10.39 -19.80 21.72
N TYR A 621 9.14 -20.25 21.67
CA TYR A 621 8.33 -20.37 22.88
C TYR A 621 8.74 -21.61 23.69
N THR A 622 9.22 -21.39 24.92
CA THR A 622 9.70 -22.46 25.81
C THR A 622 8.70 -22.88 26.88
N GLY A 623 7.43 -22.47 26.75
CA GLY A 623 6.39 -22.76 27.72
C GLY A 623 6.08 -24.25 27.88
N SER A 624 5.40 -24.60 28.97
CA SER A 624 5.17 -25.98 29.37
C SER A 624 4.14 -26.75 28.52
N MET A 625 3.34 -26.02 27.72
CA MET A 625 2.26 -26.57 26.90
C MET A 625 2.45 -26.23 25.43
N LYS A 626 2.01 -27.15 24.56
CA LYS A 626 1.95 -26.90 23.12
C LYS A 626 0.85 -25.88 22.81
N ILE A 627 1.17 -24.89 21.99
CA ILE A 627 0.21 -23.89 21.51
C ILE A 627 -0.23 -24.24 20.08
N THR A 628 -1.54 -24.29 19.86
CA THR A 628 -2.13 -24.56 18.55
C THR A 628 -2.97 -23.36 18.11
N LEU A 629 -2.47 -22.61 17.11
CA LEU A 629 -3.23 -21.52 16.50
C LEU A 629 -4.28 -22.04 15.51
N SER A 630 -5.46 -21.41 15.53
CA SER A 630 -6.55 -21.62 14.58
C SER A 630 -7.08 -20.27 14.06
N GLN A 631 -7.33 -20.18 12.77
CA GLN A 631 -7.86 -18.94 12.18
C GLN A 631 -9.33 -18.72 12.57
N MET A 632 -9.64 -17.50 13.00
CA MET A 632 -10.98 -17.04 13.34
C MET A 632 -11.31 -15.74 12.59
N PRO A 633 -11.77 -15.81 11.32
CA PRO A 633 -12.10 -14.61 10.54
C PRO A 633 -13.35 -13.86 11.02
N ASP A 634 -14.17 -14.48 11.88
CA ASP A 634 -15.40 -13.91 12.40
C ASP A 634 -15.45 -14.12 13.92
N GLN A 635 -15.19 -13.03 14.65
CA GLN A 635 -15.19 -13.00 16.11
C GLN A 635 -16.56 -13.34 16.73
N ASN A 636 -17.67 -13.24 15.99
CA ASN A 636 -18.99 -13.66 16.50
C ASN A 636 -19.05 -15.16 16.82
N LYS A 637 -18.13 -15.95 16.25
CA LYS A 637 -18.00 -17.38 16.59
C LYS A 637 -17.63 -17.60 18.05
N LEU A 638 -16.93 -16.68 18.70
CA LEU A 638 -16.60 -16.78 20.13
C LEU A 638 -17.85 -16.82 21.00
N VAL A 639 -18.89 -16.04 20.65
CA VAL A 639 -20.15 -16.02 21.40
C VAL A 639 -20.85 -17.39 21.34
N LEU A 640 -20.90 -17.99 20.15
CA LEU A 640 -21.48 -19.33 19.94
C LEU A 640 -20.63 -20.43 20.61
N ALA A 641 -19.31 -20.29 20.56
CA ALA A 641 -18.38 -21.23 21.16
C ALA A 641 -18.48 -21.21 22.69
N ASN A 642 -18.51 -20.03 23.29
CA ASN A 642 -18.71 -19.84 24.73
C ASN A 642 -20.05 -20.46 25.20
N ALA A 643 -21.14 -20.17 24.49
CA ALA A 643 -22.46 -20.74 24.81
C ALA A 643 -22.53 -22.28 24.69
N SER A 644 -21.62 -22.90 23.94
CA SER A 644 -21.54 -24.36 23.75
C SER A 644 -20.42 -25.03 24.57
N GLY A 645 -19.65 -24.27 25.36
CA GLY A 645 -18.50 -24.79 26.12
C GLY A 645 -17.37 -25.31 25.23
N GLN A 646 -17.23 -24.72 24.03
CA GLN A 646 -16.22 -25.06 23.03
C GLN A 646 -15.35 -23.85 22.68
N SER A 647 -15.27 -22.90 23.62
CA SER A 647 -14.46 -21.70 23.47
C SER A 647 -12.96 -22.06 23.45
N PRO A 648 -12.12 -21.30 22.71
CA PRO A 648 -10.67 -21.47 22.77
C PRO A 648 -10.16 -21.12 24.17
N ASP A 649 -8.89 -21.38 24.46
CA ASP A 649 -8.28 -20.88 25.69
C ASP A 649 -7.98 -19.37 25.58
N ILE A 650 -7.55 -18.92 24.40
CA ILE A 650 -7.17 -17.53 24.12
C ILE A 650 -7.77 -17.06 22.79
N ALA A 651 -8.20 -15.80 22.73
CA ALA A 651 -8.57 -15.13 21.50
C ALA A 651 -7.62 -13.95 21.23
N LEU A 652 -6.98 -13.92 20.05
CA LEU A 652 -6.08 -12.87 19.59
C LEU A 652 -6.70 -12.11 18.40
N GLY A 653 -6.35 -10.83 18.24
CA GLY A 653 -6.81 -9.99 17.14
C GLY A 653 -8.29 -9.61 17.16
N VAL A 654 -8.98 -9.75 18.31
CA VAL A 654 -10.38 -9.33 18.43
C VAL A 654 -10.47 -7.81 18.48
N ASN A 655 -11.59 -7.22 18.07
CA ASN A 655 -11.73 -5.76 18.16
C ASN A 655 -11.65 -5.29 19.63
N HIS A 656 -11.06 -4.12 19.88
CA HIS A 656 -10.78 -3.61 21.23
C HIS A 656 -11.99 -3.51 22.18
N TRP A 657 -13.24 -3.51 21.70
CA TRP A 657 -14.44 -3.50 22.55
C TRP A 657 -14.94 -4.90 22.93
N ILE A 658 -14.44 -5.96 22.30
CA ILE A 658 -14.90 -7.34 22.52
C ILE A 658 -14.57 -7.85 23.93
N PRO A 659 -13.40 -7.57 24.53
CA PRO A 659 -13.11 -8.02 25.89
C PRO A 659 -14.16 -7.55 26.91
N TYR A 660 -14.60 -6.29 26.83
CA TYR A 660 -15.68 -5.77 27.68
C TYR A 660 -16.99 -6.56 27.49
N ASP A 661 -17.38 -6.83 26.24
CA ASP A 661 -18.58 -7.60 25.94
C ASP A 661 -18.53 -9.00 26.59
N PHE A 662 -17.36 -9.64 26.62
CA PHE A 662 -17.21 -10.95 27.25
C PHE A 662 -17.13 -10.84 28.78
N ALA A 663 -16.47 -9.82 29.32
CA ALA A 663 -16.38 -9.55 30.76
C ALA A 663 -17.76 -9.40 31.41
N VAL A 664 -18.65 -8.61 30.81
CA VAL A 664 -20.03 -8.39 31.28
C VAL A 664 -20.85 -9.69 31.34
N ARG A 665 -20.40 -10.75 30.67
CA ARG A 665 -21.06 -12.06 30.57
C ARG A 665 -20.31 -13.16 31.33
N ASP A 666 -19.34 -12.79 32.16
CA ASP A 666 -18.45 -13.71 32.88
C ASP A 666 -17.71 -14.69 31.93
N ALA A 667 -17.42 -14.23 30.71
CA ALA A 667 -16.90 -15.05 29.60
C ALA A 667 -15.40 -14.80 29.30
N ALA A 668 -14.74 -13.91 30.05
CA ALA A 668 -13.31 -13.62 29.98
C ALA A 668 -12.71 -13.63 31.40
N LEU A 669 -11.42 -13.95 31.52
CA LEU A 669 -10.70 -13.90 32.81
C LEU A 669 -10.19 -12.48 33.10
N ASP A 670 -10.18 -12.12 34.38
CA ASP A 670 -9.50 -10.92 34.86
C ASP A 670 -7.99 -11.14 34.83
N LEU A 671 -7.28 -10.37 34.02
CA LEU A 671 -5.84 -10.51 33.80
C LEU A 671 -5.02 -9.97 34.97
N ARG A 672 -5.61 -9.14 35.83
CA ARG A 672 -4.92 -8.57 37.01
C ARG A 672 -4.52 -9.63 38.04
N GLN A 673 -5.10 -10.82 37.97
CA GLN A 673 -4.84 -11.92 38.90
C GLN A 673 -3.48 -12.61 38.66
N PHE A 674 -2.84 -12.35 37.52
CA PHE A 674 -1.62 -13.04 37.13
C PHE A 674 -0.37 -12.24 37.48
N ASP A 675 0.65 -12.94 37.97
CA ASP A 675 1.98 -12.36 38.22
C ASP A 675 2.57 -11.82 36.90
N GLY A 676 3.16 -10.62 36.94
CA GLY A 676 3.76 -9.96 35.77
C GLY A 676 2.82 -9.03 35.00
N TYR A 677 1.51 -9.02 35.32
CA TYR A 677 0.53 -8.12 34.69
C TYR A 677 0.92 -6.65 34.83
N GLU A 678 1.33 -6.20 36.02
CA GLU A 678 1.64 -4.79 36.28
C GLU A 678 2.84 -4.33 35.45
N GLU A 679 3.86 -5.18 35.33
CA GLU A 679 5.03 -4.93 34.48
C GLU A 679 4.62 -4.87 33.01
N LEU A 680 3.87 -5.87 32.52
CA LEU A 680 3.42 -5.94 31.13
C LEU A 680 2.64 -4.69 30.71
N VAL A 681 1.69 -4.22 31.53
CA VAL A 681 0.83 -3.08 31.15
C VAL A 681 1.55 -1.74 31.10
N THR A 682 2.77 -1.64 31.66
CA THR A 682 3.58 -0.40 31.56
C THR A 682 4.03 -0.08 30.13
N HIS A 683 4.08 -1.08 29.26
CA HIS A 683 4.48 -0.94 27.86
C HIS A 683 3.35 -0.46 26.93
N PHE A 684 2.16 -0.12 27.45
CA PHE A 684 1.01 0.29 26.64
C PHE A 684 0.51 1.69 27.01
N SER A 685 -0.15 2.37 26.05
CA SER A 685 -0.80 3.66 26.34
C SER A 685 -1.95 3.46 27.33
N LYS A 686 -1.96 4.26 28.41
CA LYS A 686 -2.97 4.17 29.47
C LYS A 686 -4.40 4.31 28.93
N GLY A 687 -4.63 5.23 28.00
CA GLY A 687 -5.97 5.44 27.45
C GLY A 687 -6.44 4.32 26.52
N ALA A 688 -5.52 3.50 25.98
CA ALA A 688 -5.86 2.30 25.22
C ALA A 688 -6.38 1.16 26.12
N MET A 689 -6.11 1.19 27.43
CA MET A 689 -6.54 0.18 28.40
C MET A 689 -8.00 0.35 28.87
N ILE A 690 -8.54 1.56 28.75
CA ILE A 690 -9.90 1.94 29.18
C ILE A 690 -10.99 0.94 28.74
N PRO A 691 -11.08 0.50 27.46
CA PRO A 691 -12.17 -0.37 27.00
C PRO A 691 -12.08 -1.81 27.53
N TYR A 692 -11.00 -2.20 28.22
CA TYR A 692 -10.83 -3.55 28.77
C TYR A 692 -11.25 -3.66 30.25
N VAL A 693 -11.53 -2.53 30.89
CA VAL A 693 -11.94 -2.48 32.29
C VAL A 693 -13.43 -2.82 32.42
N PHE A 694 -13.73 -3.72 33.36
CA PHE A 694 -15.09 -3.94 33.82
C PHE A 694 -15.09 -4.22 35.32
N GLU A 695 -15.88 -3.44 36.07
CA GLU A 695 -15.87 -3.46 37.54
C GLU A 695 -14.45 -3.28 38.11
N GLN A 696 -13.93 -4.28 38.83
CA GLN A 696 -12.59 -4.25 39.41
C GLN A 696 -11.55 -4.96 38.53
N GLY A 697 -11.93 -5.57 37.41
CA GLY A 697 -11.01 -6.37 36.59
C GLY A 697 -10.61 -5.74 35.27
N VAL A 698 -9.60 -6.31 34.62
CA VAL A 698 -9.17 -5.99 33.25
C VAL A 698 -9.17 -7.27 32.43
N PHE A 699 -9.91 -7.28 31.31
CA PHE A 699 -10.26 -8.52 30.62
C PHE A 699 -9.59 -8.68 29.24
N GLY A 700 -8.64 -7.80 28.92
CA GLY A 700 -7.89 -7.85 27.68
C GLY A 700 -6.65 -6.95 27.71
N ILE A 701 -5.74 -7.20 26.79
CA ILE A 701 -4.54 -6.39 26.51
C ILE A 701 -4.63 -5.91 25.06
N PRO A 702 -4.31 -4.64 24.76
CA PRO A 702 -4.26 -4.17 23.37
C PRO A 702 -3.13 -4.91 22.63
N GLU A 703 -3.45 -5.49 21.46
CA GLU A 703 -2.50 -6.22 20.60
C GLU A 703 -1.89 -5.28 19.56
N THR A 704 -2.76 -4.53 18.87
CA THR A 704 -2.39 -3.48 17.93
C THR A 704 -3.03 -2.17 18.36
N GLN A 705 -2.40 -1.06 17.98
CA GLN A 705 -2.90 0.28 18.27
C GLN A 705 -3.03 1.07 16.98
N ASN A 706 -3.97 2.01 16.91
CA ASN A 706 -4.09 2.96 15.80
C ASN A 706 -3.65 4.35 16.28
N PHE A 707 -3.39 5.28 15.37
CA PHE A 707 -3.14 6.69 15.68
C PHE A 707 -3.93 7.56 14.71
N TRP A 708 -4.29 8.77 15.14
CA TRP A 708 -4.90 9.79 14.29
C TRP A 708 -4.06 11.04 14.36
N VAL A 709 -3.48 11.43 13.22
CA VAL A 709 -2.49 12.52 13.10
C VAL A 709 -2.85 13.39 11.91
N THR A 710 -2.27 14.59 11.85
CA THR A 710 -2.39 15.48 10.70
C THR A 710 -1.44 14.99 9.60
N TYR A 711 -1.96 14.74 8.41
CA TYR A 711 -1.16 14.55 7.20
C TYR A 711 -1.21 15.84 6.40
N TYR A 712 -0.08 16.24 5.82
CA TYR A 712 0.01 17.47 5.02
C TYR A 712 0.97 17.34 3.83
N ARG A 713 0.68 18.06 2.74
CA ARG A 713 1.52 18.20 1.53
C ARG A 713 2.44 19.39 1.69
N LYS A 714 3.72 19.14 1.99
CA LYS A 714 4.77 20.16 2.19
C LYS A 714 4.87 21.07 0.97
N ASP A 715 5.03 20.46 -0.20
CA ASP A 715 5.16 21.14 -1.49
C ASP A 715 4.00 22.07 -1.80
N ILE A 716 2.77 21.64 -1.52
CA ILE A 716 1.57 22.45 -1.75
C ILE A 716 1.45 23.57 -0.73
N LEU A 717 1.58 23.27 0.57
CA LEU A 717 1.39 24.26 1.63
C LEU A 717 2.44 25.37 1.56
N ASP A 718 3.71 25.02 1.33
CA ASP A 718 4.79 25.99 1.17
C ASP A 718 4.54 26.92 -0.03
N SER A 719 4.03 26.38 -1.14
CA SER A 719 3.74 27.16 -2.36
C SER A 719 2.68 28.25 -2.17
N ILE A 720 1.76 28.07 -1.21
CA ILE A 720 0.70 29.04 -0.88
C ILE A 720 1.04 29.86 0.38
N GLY A 721 2.25 29.70 0.92
CA GLY A 721 2.76 30.45 2.07
C GLY A 721 2.35 29.90 3.44
N ILE A 722 1.85 28.67 3.52
CA ILE A 722 1.60 27.97 4.79
C ILE A 722 2.85 27.14 5.11
N THR A 723 3.76 27.71 5.89
CA THR A 723 5.04 27.08 6.27
C THR A 723 5.03 26.51 7.69
N GLU A 724 4.09 26.97 8.52
CA GLU A 724 3.84 26.42 9.85
C GLU A 724 2.55 25.59 9.81
N ILE A 725 2.65 24.35 10.29
CA ILE A 725 1.50 23.43 10.28
C ILE A 725 0.60 23.76 11.48
N PRO A 726 -0.71 23.97 11.24
CA PRO A 726 -1.65 24.40 12.28
C PRO A 726 -1.79 23.36 13.39
N GLN A 727 -1.62 23.81 14.63
CA GLN A 727 -1.61 23.02 15.84
C GLN A 727 -2.96 23.02 16.57
N THR A 728 -3.80 24.03 16.33
CA THR A 728 -5.10 24.22 17.01
C THR A 728 -6.27 24.29 16.03
N TRP A 729 -7.49 23.96 16.48
CA TRP A 729 -8.69 24.11 15.66
C TRP A 729 -8.94 25.55 15.20
N ASP A 730 -8.53 26.55 15.98
CA ASP A 730 -8.63 27.96 15.59
C ASP A 730 -7.68 28.29 14.42
N GLU A 731 -6.42 27.83 14.48
CA GLU A 731 -5.46 27.98 13.37
C GLU A 731 -5.94 27.27 12.10
N ILE A 732 -6.58 26.11 12.24
CA ILE A 732 -7.24 25.43 11.11
C ILE A 732 -8.29 26.34 10.47
N ILE A 733 -9.16 26.95 11.28
CA ILE A 733 -10.19 27.88 10.80
C ILE A 733 -9.54 29.11 10.13
N GLU A 734 -8.42 29.60 10.64
CA GLU A 734 -7.71 30.74 10.07
C GLU A 734 -7.11 30.46 8.67
N ILE A 735 -6.59 29.26 8.43
CA ILE A 735 -6.04 28.89 7.11
C ILE A 735 -7.09 28.44 6.10
N LEU A 736 -8.28 28.03 6.54
CA LEU A 736 -9.35 27.54 5.65
C LEU A 736 -9.71 28.53 4.52
N PRO A 737 -9.90 29.84 4.76
CA PRO A 737 -10.11 30.80 3.69
C PRO A 737 -9.00 30.82 2.65
N LEU A 738 -7.73 30.70 3.07
CA LEU A 738 -6.57 30.68 2.19
C LEU A 738 -6.47 29.38 1.40
N LEU A 739 -6.81 28.23 1.97
CA LEU A 739 -6.93 26.97 1.23
C LEU A 739 -8.05 27.06 0.19
N GLN A 740 -9.21 27.59 0.56
CA GLN A 740 -10.41 27.65 -0.30
C GLN A 740 -10.30 28.70 -1.42
N SER A 741 -9.72 29.89 -1.16
CA SER A 741 -8.43 30.28 -1.74
C SER A 741 -7.97 29.79 -3.12
N TYR A 742 -7.35 28.62 -3.07
CA TYR A 742 -6.80 27.85 -4.17
C TYR A 742 -7.70 26.64 -4.45
N GLY A 743 -8.93 26.68 -3.92
CA GLY A 743 -9.93 25.64 -3.85
C GLY A 743 -9.46 24.30 -3.26
N MET A 744 -8.47 24.37 -2.40
CA MET A 744 -8.16 23.29 -1.50
C MET A 744 -9.08 23.35 -0.28
N ASN A 745 -9.12 22.30 0.52
CA ASN A 745 -9.86 22.29 1.77
C ASN A 745 -9.17 21.40 2.82
N TYR A 746 -9.69 21.41 4.05
CA TYR A 746 -9.20 20.56 5.12
C TYR A 746 -10.03 19.27 5.21
N PHE A 747 -9.39 18.13 5.48
CA PHE A 747 -10.10 16.87 5.73
C PHE A 747 -10.30 16.60 7.23
N VAL A 748 -11.55 16.31 7.60
CA VAL A 748 -11.93 15.87 8.94
C VAL A 748 -12.51 14.44 8.86
N PRO A 749 -12.09 13.48 9.71
CA PRO A 749 -12.49 12.08 9.66
C PRO A 749 -14.00 11.83 9.62
N LEU A 750 -14.80 12.71 10.24
CA LEU A 750 -16.26 12.70 10.18
C LEU A 750 -16.81 12.63 8.74
N ALA A 751 -16.10 13.22 7.76
CA ALA A 751 -16.50 13.21 6.35
C ALA A 751 -16.37 11.83 5.69
N GLN A 752 -15.62 10.89 6.26
CA GLN A 752 -15.46 9.55 5.68
C GLN A 752 -16.67 8.63 5.96
N TYR A 753 -17.43 8.93 7.01
CA TYR A 753 -18.53 8.08 7.46
C TYR A 753 -19.87 8.57 6.91
N SER A 754 -20.47 7.89 5.92
CA SER A 754 -21.77 8.32 5.35
C SER A 754 -22.98 8.06 6.25
N GLY A 755 -22.87 7.13 7.21
CA GLY A 755 -23.94 6.72 8.13
C GLY A 755 -23.67 7.12 9.58
N LEU A 756 -23.52 6.11 10.44
CA LEU A 756 -23.13 6.30 11.85
C LEU A 756 -21.80 7.05 11.93
N LYS A 757 -21.75 8.12 12.72
CA LYS A 757 -20.52 8.77 13.16
C LYS A 757 -20.02 8.06 14.42
N PRO A 758 -18.98 7.21 14.32
CA PRO A 758 -18.54 6.41 15.46
C PRO A 758 -17.82 7.26 16.51
N PHE A 759 -17.59 6.67 17.70
CA PHE A 759 -16.80 7.30 18.76
C PHE A 759 -15.43 7.74 18.26
N VAL A 760 -14.71 6.90 17.50
CA VAL A 760 -13.39 7.24 16.95
C VAL A 760 -13.33 8.60 16.23
N ALA A 761 -14.42 9.03 15.59
CA ALA A 761 -14.49 10.31 14.87
C ALA A 761 -15.08 11.47 15.70
N THR A 762 -15.72 11.18 16.84
CA THR A 762 -16.45 12.17 17.65
C THR A 762 -15.82 12.43 19.02
N LEU A 763 -15.05 11.49 19.58
CA LEU A 763 -14.37 11.66 20.86
C LEU A 763 -13.43 12.87 20.92
N PRO A 764 -12.65 13.21 19.87
CA PRO A 764 -11.79 14.39 19.93
C PRO A 764 -12.57 15.67 20.27
N PHE A 765 -13.76 15.85 19.68
CA PHE A 765 -14.63 17.00 19.93
C PHE A 765 -15.32 16.98 21.31
N ILE A 766 -15.15 15.93 22.11
CA ILE A 766 -15.68 15.86 23.48
C ILE A 766 -14.53 16.07 24.45
N TYR A 767 -13.49 15.25 24.36
CA TYR A 767 -12.40 15.21 25.33
C TYR A 767 -11.38 16.35 25.17
N GLN A 768 -11.17 16.87 23.95
CA GLN A 768 -10.30 18.05 23.78
C GLN A 768 -10.88 19.30 24.44
N PHE A 769 -12.21 19.36 24.56
CA PHE A 769 -12.94 20.45 25.20
C PHE A 769 -13.14 20.25 26.71
N GLY A 770 -12.65 19.14 27.28
CA GLY A 770 -12.81 18.81 28.70
C GLY A 770 -14.17 18.18 29.06
N GLY A 771 -14.93 17.73 28.07
CA GLY A 771 -16.16 16.97 28.28
C GLY A 771 -15.92 15.48 28.56
N ASP A 772 -16.95 14.79 29.03
CA ASP A 772 -16.95 13.35 29.31
C ASP A 772 -18.19 12.68 28.69
N LEU A 773 -18.08 11.39 28.33
CA LEU A 773 -19.23 10.63 27.81
C LEU A 773 -20.30 10.34 28.88
N TYR A 774 -19.89 10.13 30.13
CA TYR A 774 -20.74 9.62 31.20
C TYR A 774 -20.47 10.32 32.53
N SER A 775 -21.44 10.26 33.45
CA SER A 775 -21.19 10.52 34.86
C SER A 775 -20.23 9.47 35.43
N SER A 776 -19.54 9.78 36.54
CA SER A 776 -18.57 8.87 37.17
C SER A 776 -19.17 7.52 37.58
N ASP A 777 -20.49 7.49 37.82
CA ASP A 777 -21.25 6.28 38.18
C ASP A 777 -21.82 5.52 36.97
N GLY A 778 -21.66 6.06 35.75
CA GLY A 778 -22.15 5.47 34.50
C GLY A 778 -23.67 5.43 34.36
N MET A 779 -24.43 6.00 35.29
CA MET A 779 -25.90 5.93 35.29
C MET A 779 -26.54 6.92 34.33
N GLN A 780 -25.79 7.95 33.91
CA GLN A 780 -26.22 8.96 32.94
C GLN A 780 -25.09 9.29 31.97
N THR A 781 -25.44 9.67 30.76
CA THR A 781 -24.51 10.29 29.82
C THR A 781 -24.31 11.77 30.18
N ASN A 782 -23.09 12.29 29.94
CA ASN A 782 -22.73 13.68 30.19
C ASN A 782 -22.50 14.49 28.89
N ILE A 783 -22.97 13.97 27.75
CA ILE A 783 -22.76 14.55 26.41
C ILE A 783 -23.45 15.91 26.17
N ASN A 784 -24.15 16.49 27.15
CA ASN A 784 -24.77 17.82 27.07
C ASN A 784 -24.17 18.83 28.06
N SER A 785 -22.99 18.53 28.63
CA SER A 785 -22.19 19.49 29.39
C SER A 785 -21.88 20.73 28.54
N GLU A 786 -21.50 21.85 29.18
CA GLU A 786 -21.16 23.07 28.42
C GLU A 786 -19.90 22.85 27.57
N GLU A 787 -18.92 22.14 28.12
CA GLU A 787 -17.69 21.72 27.44
C GLU A 787 -17.99 20.89 26.19
N THR A 788 -18.85 19.89 26.32
CA THR A 788 -19.25 19.05 25.18
C THR A 788 -20.08 19.84 24.17
N LEU A 789 -20.92 20.77 24.62
CA LEU A 789 -21.68 21.64 23.71
C LEU A 789 -20.75 22.48 22.85
N GLU A 790 -19.68 23.05 23.40
CA GLU A 790 -18.70 23.83 22.64
C GLU A 790 -18.04 22.99 21.55
N GLY A 791 -17.55 21.80 21.91
CA GLY A 791 -16.91 20.92 20.93
C GLY A 791 -17.86 20.36 19.88
N ILE A 792 -19.11 19.99 20.23
CA ILE A 792 -20.13 19.58 19.26
C ILE A 792 -20.56 20.75 18.35
N THR A 793 -20.52 21.97 18.87
CA THR A 793 -20.78 23.19 18.07
C THR A 793 -19.68 23.35 17.02
N LEU A 794 -18.41 23.31 17.40
CA LEU A 794 -17.29 23.31 16.45
C LEU A 794 -17.41 22.17 15.44
N MET A 795 -17.62 20.93 15.92
CA MET A 795 -17.79 19.72 15.10
C MET A 795 -18.87 19.89 14.02
N SER A 796 -19.89 20.69 14.29
CA SER A 796 -20.98 20.96 13.35
C SER A 796 -20.68 22.16 12.45
N GLU A 797 -20.10 23.23 13.01
CA GLU A 797 -19.74 24.48 12.29
C GLU A 797 -18.67 24.26 11.23
N LEU A 798 -17.75 23.31 11.43
CA LEU A 798 -16.79 22.90 10.38
C LEU A 798 -17.52 22.59 9.05
N PHE A 799 -18.69 21.96 9.10
CA PHE A 799 -19.46 21.57 7.91
C PHE A 799 -20.54 22.58 7.51
N THR A 800 -21.10 23.34 8.46
CA THR A 800 -22.23 24.26 8.18
C THR A 800 -21.79 25.69 7.94
N LEU A 801 -20.71 26.14 8.59
CA LEU A 801 -20.20 27.49 8.55
C LEU A 801 -18.89 27.56 7.75
N TYR A 802 -17.92 26.71 8.06
CA TYR A 802 -16.58 26.74 7.46
C TYR A 802 -16.45 25.92 6.17
N ASN A 803 -17.53 25.26 5.74
CA ASN A 803 -17.67 24.59 4.44
C ASN A 803 -16.62 23.49 4.18
N VAL A 804 -16.23 22.74 5.22
CA VAL A 804 -15.50 21.47 5.10
C VAL A 804 -16.39 20.43 4.37
N PRO A 805 -15.82 19.56 3.51
CA PRO A 805 -16.62 18.59 2.76
C PRO A 805 -17.41 17.63 3.67
N LYS A 806 -18.72 17.49 3.42
CA LYS A 806 -19.60 16.61 4.23
C LYS A 806 -19.39 15.12 3.99
N TYR A 807 -18.83 14.76 2.83
CA TYR A 807 -18.50 13.39 2.48
C TYR A 807 -17.22 13.33 1.65
N VAL A 808 -16.31 12.44 2.00
CA VAL A 808 -15.07 12.15 1.27
C VAL A 808 -14.91 10.63 1.20
N GLY A 809 -15.04 10.06 0.01
CA GLY A 809 -14.96 8.60 -0.17
C GLY A 809 -13.56 8.02 0.08
N SER A 810 -12.51 8.80 -0.18
CA SER A 810 -11.12 8.42 0.08
C SER A 810 -10.29 9.69 0.32
N PHE A 811 -9.81 9.87 1.56
CA PHE A 811 -8.88 10.96 1.87
C PHE A 811 -7.57 10.78 1.13
N TYR A 812 -6.98 9.59 1.15
CA TYR A 812 -5.75 9.25 0.42
C TYR A 812 -5.77 9.72 -1.04
N ASN A 813 -6.85 9.44 -1.79
CA ASN A 813 -6.94 9.89 -3.19
C ASN A 813 -7.01 11.43 -3.29
N GLN A 814 -7.81 12.09 -2.45
CA GLN A 814 -7.94 13.55 -2.47
C GLN A 814 -6.64 14.26 -2.04
N PHE A 815 -5.91 13.67 -1.09
CA PHE A 815 -4.60 14.13 -0.63
C PHE A 815 -3.54 13.97 -1.72
N ARG A 816 -3.51 12.80 -2.36
CA ARG A 816 -2.61 12.51 -3.49
C ARG A 816 -2.82 13.48 -4.66
N TYR A 817 -4.07 13.84 -4.95
CA TYR A 817 -4.42 14.83 -5.97
C TYR A 817 -4.27 16.29 -5.51
N GLY A 818 -3.80 16.56 -4.28
CA GLY A 818 -3.61 17.91 -3.75
C GLY A 818 -4.90 18.67 -3.41
N LEU A 819 -6.06 17.99 -3.38
CA LEU A 819 -7.39 18.62 -3.18
C LEU A 819 -7.68 18.88 -1.71
N LEU A 820 -7.32 17.91 -0.89
CA LEU A 820 -7.33 17.99 0.56
C LEU A 820 -5.86 17.86 0.99
N PRO A 821 -5.02 18.89 0.77
CA PRO A 821 -3.58 18.82 0.98
C PRO A 821 -3.22 18.74 2.47
N ILE A 822 -4.19 18.90 3.37
CA ILE A 822 -4.01 18.79 4.81
C ILE A 822 -5.27 18.22 5.46
N GLY A 823 -5.11 17.35 6.46
CA GLY A 823 -6.21 16.81 7.24
C GLY A 823 -5.84 15.67 8.17
N ILE A 824 -6.79 15.25 9.00
CA ILE A 824 -6.56 14.21 10.02
C ILE A 824 -6.88 12.83 9.44
N SER A 825 -5.97 11.88 9.57
CA SER A 825 -6.20 10.50 9.13
C SER A 825 -5.46 9.49 10.01
N ASP A 826 -5.61 8.21 9.70
CA ASP A 826 -5.12 7.10 10.52
C ASP A 826 -3.95 6.35 9.87
N LEU A 827 -3.49 5.27 10.52
CA LEU A 827 -2.44 4.38 10.02
C LEU A 827 -2.67 3.91 8.57
N SER A 828 -3.94 3.71 8.17
CA SER A 828 -4.26 3.23 6.82
C SER A 828 -3.77 4.20 5.75
N THR A 829 -3.83 5.51 6.02
CA THR A 829 -3.32 6.53 5.12
C THR A 829 -1.79 6.51 5.06
N TYR A 830 -1.09 6.35 6.19
CA TYR A 830 0.36 6.17 6.21
C TYR A 830 0.79 4.99 5.32
N ILE A 831 0.18 3.81 5.51
CA ILE A 831 0.53 2.61 4.72
C ILE A 831 0.28 2.85 3.23
N LEU A 832 -0.84 3.49 2.86
CA LEU A 832 -1.13 3.78 1.45
C LEU A 832 -0.17 4.79 0.84
N LEU A 833 0.23 5.84 1.59
CA LEU A 833 1.21 6.81 1.11
C LEU A 833 2.59 6.15 0.93
N ASP A 834 3.07 5.43 1.93
CA ASP A 834 4.38 4.75 1.92
C ASP A 834 4.49 3.63 0.87
N THR A 835 3.40 2.92 0.58
CA THR A 835 3.45 1.72 -0.29
C THR A 835 2.85 1.90 -1.67
N ALA A 836 1.96 2.87 -1.87
CA ALA A 836 1.17 3.01 -3.10
C ALA A 836 1.19 4.42 -3.73
N ALA A 837 1.79 5.41 -3.06
CA ALA A 837 1.99 6.76 -3.60
C ALA A 837 3.47 7.16 -3.62
N VAL A 838 4.31 6.29 -4.20
CA VAL A 838 5.76 6.53 -4.33
C VAL A 838 6.09 7.87 -4.96
N GLU A 839 5.20 8.44 -5.78
CA GLU A 839 5.39 9.76 -6.39
C GLU A 839 5.31 10.94 -5.41
N LEU A 840 4.79 10.71 -4.20
CA LEU A 840 4.69 11.69 -3.12
C LEU A 840 5.83 11.58 -2.11
N ASP A 841 6.72 10.60 -2.23
CA ASP A 841 7.85 10.40 -1.30
C ASP A 841 8.65 11.70 -1.10
N GLY A 842 8.84 12.10 0.16
CA GLY A 842 9.50 13.36 0.55
C GLY A 842 8.57 14.59 0.56
N LEU A 843 7.43 14.55 -0.13
CA LEU A 843 6.55 15.72 -0.36
C LEU A 843 5.41 15.85 0.64
N TRP A 844 5.20 14.83 1.46
CA TRP A 844 4.23 14.88 2.55
C TRP A 844 4.94 14.77 3.91
N GLY A 845 4.20 15.12 4.95
CA GLY A 845 4.61 14.95 6.34
C GLY A 845 3.43 14.56 7.22
N MET A 846 3.77 14.16 8.44
CA MET A 846 2.80 14.04 9.54
C MET A 846 3.10 15.10 10.59
N ASP A 847 2.08 15.46 11.35
CA ASP A 847 2.16 16.29 12.55
C ASP A 847 1.07 15.83 13.53
N LEU A 848 1.12 16.27 14.78
CA LEU A 848 0.15 15.92 15.81
C LEU A 848 -1.29 16.27 15.39
N HIS A 849 -2.26 15.56 15.97
CA HIS A 849 -3.68 15.89 15.81
C HIS A 849 -3.94 17.31 16.33
N PRO A 850 -4.66 18.19 15.61
CA PRO A 850 -4.96 19.52 16.11
C PRO A 850 -5.77 19.44 17.40
N GLY A 851 -5.51 20.35 18.32
CA GLY A 851 -6.19 20.34 19.63
C GLY A 851 -6.85 21.66 19.98
N VAL A 852 -7.24 21.76 21.24
CA VAL A 852 -7.74 22.99 21.86
C VAL A 852 -6.65 23.52 22.79
N LEU A 853 -6.24 24.77 22.60
CA LEU A 853 -5.30 25.44 23.49
C LEU A 853 -5.98 25.76 24.82
N ASP A 854 -5.43 25.27 25.92
CA ASP A 854 -5.81 25.72 27.26
C ASP A 854 -5.06 27.04 27.56
N PRO A 855 -5.77 28.18 27.66
CA PRO A 855 -5.14 29.48 27.89
C PRO A 855 -4.51 29.61 29.29
N ASP A 856 -4.91 28.79 30.26
CA ASP A 856 -4.41 28.84 31.63
C ASP A 856 -3.08 28.09 31.79
N THR A 857 -2.91 26.97 31.06
CA THR A 857 -1.70 26.13 31.12
C THR A 857 -0.75 26.36 29.94
N GLY A 858 -1.27 26.81 28.80
CA GLY A 858 -0.52 26.91 27.54
C GLY A 858 -0.36 25.56 26.83
N GLU A 859 -0.96 24.49 27.34
CA GLU A 859 -0.93 23.16 26.73
C GLU A 859 -2.03 23.01 25.67
N ILE A 860 -1.78 22.22 24.62
CA ILE A 860 -2.77 21.89 23.61
C ILE A 860 -3.34 20.51 23.94
N ASN A 861 -4.64 20.44 24.20
CA ASN A 861 -5.33 19.18 24.46
C ASN A 861 -5.68 18.49 23.13
N ARG A 862 -5.06 17.32 22.88
CA ARG A 862 -5.13 16.59 21.60
C ARG A 862 -5.76 15.19 21.72
N TYR A 863 -6.58 14.95 22.75
CA TYR A 863 -7.17 13.61 22.95
C TYR A 863 -7.80 13.06 21.66
N SER A 864 -7.39 11.86 21.28
CA SER A 864 -7.86 11.17 20.08
C SER A 864 -7.92 9.65 20.31
N SER A 865 -8.74 8.98 19.52
CA SER A 865 -8.94 7.53 19.62
C SER A 865 -7.73 6.73 19.14
N VAL A 866 -7.49 5.56 19.74
CA VAL A 866 -6.31 4.71 19.47
C VAL A 866 -6.62 3.22 19.36
N GLY A 867 -7.87 2.81 19.57
CA GLY A 867 -8.27 1.41 19.61
C GLY A 867 -8.14 0.71 18.26
N ALA A 868 -7.44 -0.42 18.22
CA ALA A 868 -7.45 -1.36 17.10
C ALA A 868 -7.89 -2.74 17.58
N GLN A 869 -6.95 -3.68 17.77
CA GLN A 869 -7.22 -5.05 18.18
C GLN A 869 -6.67 -5.36 19.57
N ALA A 870 -7.22 -6.40 20.17
CA ALA A 870 -6.92 -6.85 21.53
C ALA A 870 -6.82 -8.37 21.61
N SER A 871 -6.29 -8.80 22.74
CA SER A 871 -6.13 -10.20 23.12
C SER A 871 -6.78 -10.46 24.46
N MET A 872 -7.43 -11.61 24.63
CA MET A 872 -8.13 -11.98 25.86
C MET A 872 -8.06 -13.49 26.15
N ILE A 873 -8.11 -13.84 27.44
CA ILE A 873 -8.18 -15.22 27.92
C ILE A 873 -9.64 -15.57 28.26
N MET A 874 -10.12 -16.69 27.76
CA MET A 874 -11.51 -17.13 27.94
C MET A 874 -11.73 -17.72 29.34
N SER A 875 -12.88 -17.45 29.96
CA SER A 875 -13.15 -17.90 31.33
C SER A 875 -13.32 -19.42 31.49
N ASP A 876 -13.55 -20.15 30.39
CA ASP A 876 -13.69 -21.61 30.39
C ASP A 876 -12.35 -22.35 30.16
N THR A 877 -11.21 -21.65 30.10
CA THR A 877 -9.90 -22.30 30.00
C THR A 877 -9.62 -23.18 31.22
N LYS A 878 -8.99 -24.33 30.97
CA LYS A 878 -8.49 -25.23 32.03
C LYS A 878 -7.05 -24.92 32.43
N TYR A 879 -6.39 -24.01 31.72
CA TYR A 879 -4.96 -23.74 31.81
C TYR A 879 -4.71 -22.22 31.92
N PRO A 880 -5.24 -21.55 32.96
CA PRO A 880 -5.17 -20.09 33.08
C PRO A 880 -3.72 -19.59 33.13
N GLU A 881 -2.87 -20.16 33.99
CA GLU A 881 -1.45 -19.81 34.11
C GLU A 881 -0.67 -19.99 32.80
N GLN A 882 -0.88 -21.11 32.10
CA GLN A 882 -0.20 -21.37 30.84
C GLN A 882 -0.73 -20.51 29.69
N SER A 883 -1.99 -20.07 29.79
CA SER A 883 -2.57 -19.13 28.82
C SER A 883 -2.00 -17.73 29.02
N TRP A 884 -1.78 -17.33 30.28
CA TRP A 884 -1.10 -16.09 30.63
C TRP A 884 0.37 -16.10 30.21
N ASP A 885 1.14 -17.14 30.55
CA ASP A 885 2.55 -17.35 30.14
C ASP A 885 2.73 -17.17 28.62
N PHE A 886 1.81 -17.74 27.83
CA PHE A 886 1.81 -17.54 26.38
C PHE A 886 1.47 -16.11 25.95
N LEU A 887 0.44 -15.50 26.58
CA LEU A 887 0.00 -14.16 26.22
C LEU A 887 1.06 -13.10 26.57
N GLU A 888 1.68 -13.22 27.73
CA GLU A 888 2.82 -12.39 28.17
C GLU A 888 4.00 -12.53 27.20
N TRP A 889 4.39 -13.76 26.85
CA TRP A 889 5.43 -14.01 25.84
C TRP A 889 5.08 -13.36 24.49
N TRP A 890 3.84 -13.55 24.01
CA TRP A 890 3.39 -13.00 22.73
C TRP A 890 3.45 -11.47 22.72
N MET A 891 3.07 -10.83 23.82
CA MET A 891 3.01 -9.37 23.96
C MET A 891 4.35 -8.71 24.33
N SER A 892 5.38 -9.50 24.60
CA SER A 892 6.73 -9.00 24.93
C SER A 892 7.37 -8.21 23.79
N THR A 893 8.21 -7.25 24.14
CA THR A 893 8.86 -6.33 23.20
C THR A 893 9.61 -7.07 22.09
N ASP A 894 10.51 -7.99 22.45
CA ASP A 894 11.30 -8.76 21.49
C ASP A 894 10.42 -9.54 20.50
N VAL A 895 9.37 -10.20 20.99
CA VAL A 895 8.48 -11.02 20.14
C VAL A 895 7.66 -10.15 19.19
N GLN A 896 7.16 -9.00 19.67
CA GLN A 896 6.41 -8.05 18.84
C GLN A 896 7.29 -7.41 17.76
N SER A 897 8.51 -6.99 18.11
CA SER A 897 9.51 -6.45 17.17
C SER A 897 9.88 -7.47 16.09
N ASP A 898 10.21 -8.69 16.50
CA ASP A 898 10.59 -9.76 15.59
C ASP A 898 9.43 -10.17 14.68
N PHE A 899 8.21 -10.23 15.21
CA PHE A 899 7.02 -10.54 14.41
C PHE A 899 6.78 -9.48 13.34
N ALA A 900 6.85 -8.19 13.71
CA ALA A 900 6.69 -7.09 12.76
C ALA A 900 7.74 -7.14 11.65
N PHE A 901 9.01 -7.34 12.01
CA PHE A 901 10.11 -7.46 11.04
C PHE A 901 9.94 -8.68 10.13
N LEU A 902 9.64 -9.86 10.68
CA LEU A 902 9.43 -11.08 9.89
C LEU A 902 8.27 -10.93 8.92
N LEU A 903 7.18 -10.31 9.36
CA LEU A 903 6.00 -10.08 8.54
C LEU A 903 6.32 -9.18 7.35
N GLN A 904 6.98 -8.04 7.57
CA GLN A 904 7.34 -7.13 6.49
C GLN A 904 8.47 -7.69 5.60
N SER A 905 9.49 -8.34 6.14
CA SER A 905 10.63 -8.87 5.35
C SER A 905 10.21 -10.06 4.49
N THR A 906 9.15 -10.77 4.88
CA THR A 906 8.59 -11.90 4.13
C THR A 906 7.57 -11.46 3.08
N TYR A 907 6.73 -10.46 3.39
CA TYR A 907 5.57 -10.12 2.56
C TYR A 907 5.55 -8.68 2.00
N GLY A 908 6.49 -7.84 2.42
CA GLY A 908 6.64 -6.44 2.00
C GLY A 908 6.02 -5.43 2.97
N LYS A 909 6.35 -4.15 2.76
CA LYS A 909 5.98 -3.00 3.61
C LYS A 909 4.49 -2.90 3.95
N ALA A 910 3.62 -3.28 3.02
CA ALA A 910 2.16 -3.24 3.19
C ALA A 910 1.64 -4.15 4.32
N TYR A 911 2.44 -5.14 4.75
CA TYR A 911 2.13 -5.97 5.90
C TYR A 911 2.66 -5.32 7.19
N PHE A 912 2.28 -4.07 7.42
CA PHE A 912 2.71 -3.29 8.59
C PHE A 912 2.01 -3.80 9.85
N TRP A 913 2.79 -4.15 10.89
CA TRP A 913 2.26 -4.55 12.19
C TRP A 913 2.38 -3.40 13.19
N ASN A 914 1.28 -2.66 13.38
CA ASN A 914 1.27 -1.54 14.32
C ASN A 914 1.01 -2.04 15.76
N THR A 915 2.04 -2.64 16.35
CA THR A 915 1.98 -3.17 17.71
C THR A 915 1.55 -2.09 18.73
N ALA A 916 0.77 -2.50 19.73
CA ALA A 916 0.41 -1.61 20.84
C ALA A 916 1.51 -1.49 21.90
N ASN A 917 2.51 -2.38 21.88
CA ASN A 917 3.67 -2.30 22.77
C ASN A 917 4.56 -1.13 22.30
N LEU A 918 4.66 -0.09 23.12
CA LEU A 918 5.33 1.17 22.80
C LEU A 918 6.83 0.96 22.51
N ASP A 919 7.50 0.09 23.27
CA ASP A 919 8.92 -0.19 23.08
C ASP A 919 9.16 -0.98 21.77
N ALA A 920 8.26 -1.91 21.44
CA ALA A 920 8.35 -2.64 20.18
C ALA A 920 8.04 -1.73 18.98
N PHE A 921 7.13 -0.77 19.14
CA PHE A 921 6.81 0.22 18.12
C PHE A 921 8.04 1.05 17.70
N GLU A 922 8.92 1.40 18.64
CA GLU A 922 10.17 2.13 18.35
C GLU A 922 11.09 1.39 17.37
N THR A 923 10.97 0.06 17.27
CA THR A 923 11.79 -0.78 16.39
C THR A 923 11.22 -0.94 14.98
N LEU A 924 9.99 -0.46 14.71
CA LEU A 924 9.34 -0.64 13.42
C LEU A 924 10.05 0.13 12.29
N SER A 925 9.91 -0.39 11.06
CA SER A 925 10.37 0.26 9.82
C SER A 925 9.47 1.45 9.45
N MET A 926 9.53 2.51 10.24
CA MET A 926 8.91 3.81 10.03
C MET A 926 9.98 4.89 10.27
N PRO A 927 10.07 5.95 9.44
CA PRO A 927 10.99 7.06 9.67
C PRO A 927 10.92 7.59 11.10
N GLN A 928 12.06 7.90 11.72
CA GLN A 928 12.12 8.28 13.14
C GLN A 928 11.21 9.46 13.48
N ILE A 929 11.23 10.50 12.65
CA ILE A 929 10.37 11.69 12.79
C ILE A 929 8.88 11.33 12.91
N TYR A 930 8.43 10.30 12.20
CA TYR A 930 7.05 9.83 12.22
C TYR A 930 6.75 8.97 13.44
N LYS A 931 7.72 8.14 13.88
CA LYS A 931 7.58 7.39 15.14
C LYS A 931 7.45 8.34 16.33
N ASP A 932 8.24 9.40 16.37
CA ASP A 932 8.21 10.40 17.45
C ASP A 932 6.84 11.08 17.54
N ILE A 933 6.28 11.50 16.39
CA ILE A 933 4.92 12.08 16.32
C ILE A 933 3.85 11.09 16.80
N VAL A 934 3.94 9.82 16.40
CA VAL A 934 2.97 8.80 16.81
C VAL A 934 3.06 8.52 18.31
N LEU A 935 4.26 8.37 18.85
CA LEU A 935 4.49 8.16 20.29
C LEU A 935 3.99 9.35 21.12
N GLU A 936 4.26 10.58 20.67
CA GLU A 936 3.72 11.78 21.29
C GLU A 936 2.19 11.84 21.18
N GLN A 937 1.62 11.55 20.00
CA GLN A 937 0.16 11.52 19.85
C GLN A 937 -0.50 10.46 20.76
N TRP A 938 0.17 9.33 21.03
CA TRP A 938 -0.32 8.28 21.91
C TRP A 938 -0.30 8.64 23.40
N THR A 939 0.42 9.69 23.83
CA THR A 939 0.25 10.25 25.19
C THR A 939 -1.13 10.91 25.35
N TYR A 940 -1.72 11.35 24.23
CA TYR A 940 -3.11 11.81 24.12
C TYR A 940 -4.05 10.72 23.61
N GLY A 941 -3.61 9.46 23.58
CA GLY A 941 -4.45 8.34 23.15
C GLY A 941 -5.53 8.03 24.18
N LEU A 942 -6.80 7.94 23.76
CA LEU A 942 -7.92 7.60 24.63
C LEU A 942 -9.03 6.87 23.88
N GLU A 943 -9.48 5.75 24.43
CA GLU A 943 -10.68 5.06 23.94
C GLU A 943 -11.95 5.30 24.77
N ALA A 944 -13.09 5.12 24.10
CA ALA A 944 -14.39 5.26 24.75
C ALA A 944 -14.56 4.20 25.84
N SER A 945 -14.83 4.66 27.06
CA SER A 945 -15.31 3.81 28.14
C SER A 945 -16.55 3.04 27.71
N ARG A 946 -16.56 1.75 28.01
CA ARG A 946 -17.66 0.84 27.70
C ARG A 946 -18.49 0.67 28.96
N ILE A 947 -19.77 1.01 28.86
CA ILE A 947 -20.78 0.80 29.91
C ILE A 947 -21.99 0.09 29.31
N PRO A 948 -22.87 -0.55 30.11
CA PRO A 948 -24.14 -1.06 29.60
C PRO A 948 -24.96 0.06 28.97
N GLY A 949 -25.21 -0.05 27.66
CA GLY A 949 -25.94 0.97 26.88
C GLY A 949 -25.07 1.96 26.11
N ALA A 950 -23.73 1.87 26.18
CA ALA A 950 -22.80 2.77 25.46
C ALA A 950 -23.08 2.90 23.95
N TYR A 951 -23.49 1.82 23.29
CA TYR A 951 -23.86 1.82 21.85
C TYR A 951 -24.97 2.83 21.50
N MET A 952 -25.84 3.16 22.47
CA MET A 952 -26.88 4.15 22.29
C MET A 952 -26.32 5.56 22.34
N VAL A 953 -25.36 5.82 23.22
CA VAL A 953 -24.70 7.13 23.32
C VAL A 953 -23.98 7.46 22.02
N GLU A 954 -23.20 6.51 21.49
CA GLU A 954 -22.53 6.64 20.18
C GLU A 954 -23.53 6.99 19.06
N ARG A 955 -24.63 6.24 18.99
CA ARG A 955 -25.67 6.45 17.99
C ARG A 955 -26.35 7.81 18.14
N GLU A 956 -26.66 8.24 19.36
CA GLU A 956 -27.38 9.49 19.57
C GLU A 956 -26.49 10.72 19.41
N ILE A 957 -25.16 10.64 19.66
CA ILE A 957 -24.20 11.68 19.23
C ILE A 957 -24.23 11.81 17.71
N SER A 958 -24.16 10.70 16.98
CA SER A 958 -24.26 10.69 15.51
C SER A 958 -25.59 11.27 15.00
N ASN A 959 -26.71 10.95 15.65
CA ASN A 959 -28.02 11.51 15.32
C ASN A 959 -28.08 13.01 15.60
N ALA A 960 -27.51 13.46 16.73
CA ALA A 960 -27.45 14.87 17.09
C ALA A 960 -26.68 15.67 16.03
N TRP A 961 -25.47 15.22 15.68
CA TRP A 961 -24.68 15.85 14.61
C TRP A 961 -25.46 15.90 13.28
N THR A 962 -26.12 14.79 12.90
CA THR A 962 -26.91 14.73 11.65
C THR A 962 -28.03 15.77 11.64
N LYS A 963 -28.78 15.89 12.74
CA LYS A 963 -29.86 16.89 12.89
C LYS A 963 -29.34 18.32 12.86
N ILE A 964 -28.15 18.58 13.40
CA ILE A 964 -27.54 19.92 13.37
C ILE A 964 -27.10 20.25 11.94
N VAL A 965 -26.34 19.37 11.30
CA VAL A 965 -25.68 19.64 10.00
C VAL A 965 -26.64 19.61 8.80
N PHE A 966 -27.66 18.74 8.83
CA PHE A 966 -28.60 18.60 7.71
C PHE A 966 -29.96 19.26 7.95
N ASP A 967 -30.45 19.26 9.19
CA ASP A 967 -31.78 19.82 9.51
C ASP A 967 -31.71 21.22 10.15
N GLY A 968 -30.51 21.73 10.45
CA GLY A 968 -30.31 23.05 11.07
C GLY A 968 -30.82 23.13 12.52
N THR A 969 -30.89 22.00 13.22
CA THR A 969 -31.34 21.94 14.61
C THR A 969 -30.33 22.64 15.53
N ASN A 970 -30.82 23.35 16.55
CA ASN A 970 -29.94 23.97 17.55
C ASN A 970 -29.12 22.88 18.31
N PRO A 971 -27.79 23.05 18.47
CA PRO A 971 -26.94 22.04 19.09
C PRO A 971 -27.39 21.61 20.49
N ARG A 972 -27.76 22.56 21.37
CA ARG A 972 -28.25 22.24 22.73
C ARG A 972 -29.55 21.43 22.69
N GLN A 973 -30.49 21.80 21.81
CA GLN A 973 -31.73 21.03 21.64
C GLN A 973 -31.45 19.59 21.16
N ALA A 974 -30.54 19.42 20.20
CA ALA A 974 -30.20 18.10 19.66
C ALA A 974 -29.55 17.21 20.74
N LEU A 975 -28.63 17.77 21.53
CA LEU A 975 -27.96 17.06 22.63
C LEU A 975 -28.92 16.71 23.77
N ASP A 976 -29.81 17.61 24.18
CA ASP A 976 -30.80 17.31 25.23
C ASP A 976 -31.75 16.16 24.82
N GLU A 977 -32.10 16.06 23.53
CA GLU A 977 -32.86 14.92 23.02
C GLU A 977 -32.03 13.63 23.02
N ALA A 978 -30.76 13.71 22.62
CA ALA A 978 -29.82 12.59 22.63
C ALA A 978 -29.61 12.03 24.04
N VAL A 979 -29.43 12.91 25.05
CA VAL A 979 -29.31 12.53 26.46
C VAL A 979 -30.55 11.81 26.96
N ARG A 980 -31.75 12.32 26.63
CA ARG A 980 -33.01 11.68 27.05
C ARG A 980 -33.14 10.25 26.50
N ILE A 981 -32.75 10.02 25.25
CA ILE A 981 -32.82 8.69 24.62
C ILE A 981 -31.74 7.77 25.21
N SER A 982 -30.52 8.29 25.34
CA SER A 982 -29.36 7.58 25.87
C SER A 982 -29.56 7.14 27.31
N ASN A 983 -29.96 8.04 28.22
CA ASN A 983 -30.18 7.72 29.64
C ASN A 983 -31.27 6.67 29.82
N ARG A 984 -32.31 6.67 28.98
CA ARG A 984 -33.33 5.63 29.03
C ARG A 984 -32.75 4.25 28.71
N GLU A 985 -31.86 4.17 27.72
CA GLU A 985 -31.21 2.91 27.35
C GLU A 985 -30.16 2.49 28.39
N ILE A 986 -29.34 3.42 28.88
CA ILE A 986 -28.36 3.17 29.96
C ILE A 986 -29.07 2.55 31.16
N ILE A 987 -30.12 3.19 31.69
CA ILE A 987 -30.86 2.65 32.84
C ILE A 987 -31.52 1.30 32.51
N TYR A 988 -32.04 1.11 31.31
CA TYR A 988 -32.61 -0.17 30.88
C TYR A 988 -31.55 -1.29 30.89
N LYS A 989 -30.35 -1.03 30.38
CA LYS A 989 -29.24 -1.99 30.33
C LYS A 989 -28.59 -2.20 31.70
N MET A 990 -28.40 -1.14 32.48
CA MET A 990 -27.97 -1.24 33.87
C MET A 990 -28.94 -2.11 34.70
N ALA A 991 -30.26 -2.02 34.45
CA ALA A 991 -31.24 -2.90 35.08
C ALA A 991 -31.14 -4.36 34.62
N GLU A 992 -30.83 -4.59 33.33
CA GLU A 992 -30.61 -5.93 32.77
C GLU A 992 -29.44 -6.65 33.47
N PHE A 993 -28.39 -5.89 33.84
CA PHE A 993 -27.22 -6.41 34.57
C PHE A 993 -27.31 -6.23 36.10
N GLY A 994 -28.47 -5.86 36.64
CA GLY A 994 -28.72 -5.84 38.09
C GLY A 994 -28.15 -4.63 38.84
N TYR A 995 -27.65 -3.62 38.15
CA TYR A 995 -27.15 -2.38 38.75
C TYR A 995 -28.28 -1.45 39.22
N THR A 996 -29.45 -1.54 38.60
CA THR A 996 -30.63 -0.76 38.99
C THR A 996 -31.90 -1.61 39.03
N TYR A 997 -32.88 -1.19 39.83
CA TYR A 997 -34.23 -1.76 39.80
C TYR A 997 -35.27 -0.66 39.95
N GLN A 998 -36.18 -0.57 38.98
CA GLN A 998 -37.19 0.51 38.91
C GLN A 998 -36.60 1.94 38.98
N GLY A 999 -35.36 2.12 38.52
CA GLY A 999 -34.66 3.41 38.53
C GLY A 999 -33.89 3.72 39.81
N GLU A 1000 -33.92 2.84 40.82
CA GLU A 1000 -33.09 2.94 42.02
C GLU A 1000 -31.76 2.20 41.82
N ILE A 1001 -30.65 2.82 42.21
CA ILE A 1001 -29.30 2.24 42.12
C ILE A 1001 -29.13 1.19 43.23
N LEU A 1002 -28.77 -0.03 42.83
CA LEU A 1002 -28.56 -1.17 43.72
C LEU A 1002 -27.08 -1.47 43.96
N LYS A 1003 -26.23 -1.22 42.95
CA LYS A 1003 -24.79 -1.47 42.96
C LYS A 1003 -24.08 -0.25 42.36
N GLU A 1004 -23.00 0.17 43.00
CA GLU A 1004 -22.12 1.21 42.47
C GLU A 1004 -21.37 0.68 41.24
N TYR A 1005 -21.23 1.52 40.22
CA TYR A 1005 -20.47 1.24 39.03
C TYR A 1005 -19.45 2.38 38.87
N ILE A 1006 -18.20 2.06 38.56
CA ILE A 1006 -17.15 3.05 38.37
C ILE A 1006 -16.81 3.08 36.89
N VAL A 1007 -16.96 4.24 36.26
CA VAL A 1007 -16.62 4.42 34.84
C VAL A 1007 -15.09 4.54 34.73
N PRO A 1008 -14.41 3.66 33.97
CA PRO A 1008 -12.99 3.84 33.67
C PRO A 1008 -12.82 5.07 32.77
N SER A 1009 -11.85 5.91 33.11
CA SER A 1009 -11.47 7.12 32.37
C SER A 1009 -9.97 7.35 32.50
N ILE A 1010 -9.43 8.29 31.72
CA ILE A 1010 -8.00 8.65 31.81
C ILE A 1010 -7.59 9.13 33.21
N TYR A 1011 -8.55 9.65 33.99
CA TYR A 1011 -8.30 10.22 35.31
C TYR A 1011 -8.21 9.18 36.43
N ASN A 1012 -8.70 7.95 36.21
CA ASN A 1012 -8.72 6.90 37.23
C ASN A 1012 -8.13 5.55 36.76
N ILE A 1013 -7.73 5.41 35.49
CA ILE A 1013 -7.28 4.14 34.91
C ILE A 1013 -6.13 3.48 35.67
N ASP A 1014 -5.27 4.26 36.33
CA ASP A 1014 -4.16 3.77 37.16
C ASP A 1014 -4.61 2.80 38.27
N GLN A 1015 -5.88 2.83 38.69
CA GLN A 1015 -6.43 1.87 39.66
C GLN A 1015 -6.47 0.42 39.14
N TRP A 1016 -6.52 0.24 37.83
CA TRP A 1016 -6.62 -1.06 37.16
C TRP A 1016 -5.30 -1.53 36.56
N LEU A 1017 -4.28 -0.66 36.46
CA LEU A 1017 -2.95 -0.99 35.93
C LEU A 1017 -2.02 -1.62 36.99
N THR A 1018 -2.60 -2.22 38.02
CA THR A 1018 -1.87 -2.86 39.14
C THR A 1018 -2.38 -4.28 39.33
N GLU A 1019 -1.46 -5.16 39.69
CA GLU A 1019 -1.76 -6.56 40.03
C GLU A 1019 -2.65 -6.67 41.26
N VAL A 1020 -3.45 -7.74 41.31
CA VAL A 1020 -4.24 -8.11 42.47
C VAL A 1020 -3.80 -9.48 42.94
N HIS A 1021 -3.14 -9.53 44.09
CA HIS A 1021 -2.83 -10.79 44.74
C HIS A 1021 -4.04 -11.23 45.57
N ASP A 1022 -4.64 -12.37 45.21
CA ASP A 1022 -5.60 -13.05 46.08
C ASP A 1022 -4.84 -13.66 47.28
N ASP A 1023 -4.97 -13.02 48.46
CA ASP A 1023 -4.53 -13.54 49.76
C ASP A 1023 -5.44 -14.65 50.31
#